data_AF-A0A9E7EK23-F1
#
_entry.id   AF-A0A9E7EK23-F1
#
_cell.length_a   1.000
_cell.length_b   1.000
_cell.length_c   1.000
_cell.angle_alpha   90.00
_cell.angle_beta   90.00
_cell.angle_gamma   90.00
#
_symmetry.space_group_name_H-M   'P 1'
#
loop_
_entity.id
_entity.type
_entity.pdbx_description
1 polymer ?
#
loop_
_entity_poly.entity_id
_entity_poly.type
_entity_poly.pdbx_seq_one_letter_code
_entity_poly.pdbx_strand_id
1 'polypeptide(L)'
;MVSASREMAVYCFDTLVAHYNSEHVPPPAFEEGQHPLFVTWKKAVNGAEPYLRGCIGTLEAHCIIRGFRDYALTSALRDHRFPPIQAKELPYLECTVSILTDYESALDYLDWEIGKHGLIIEFTDPHYNMRLSATYLPEVAAHEGWTKIVTIDSLMRKAGFDGAINESLRKRVHVTRYQITLYTMHYSDYASYVKTIRGAAPAINGAKPFYRFDSPQRSNSSNWPNDTAYTEATSAASATTFSGPSTPLHADAATIRSQTSTVGRSLSLEPASYSRYLGSSTSIRKRFRLPRGIPGLPRLSTSEALDLPEESFDSVIYTLPSPRYPRFCSPLPCFWALPEHAPRLGCEGSSNRDRWEFTRAWVRGRMQECAKAGNLTDSLSFLRLLVPSILDYNGLLYRYLRSGHVSVDALGNLFAEMKRFGPRPNVWTFNILFNGLCTLGYLEDAFYVLEEMWSHGFVPSFVSLRKLMKKSLASGSLELSLQVLRLMLNLNYFPTFQDVSNLIINLIRSNKICQAYQAFSILLGKGFVPNVYTCNSILFDLCKSYRSDVALSLFYCLRKKGFSPNIYSYTAVILGFSKQGLWNEAYCFLKLMRSEGCMPTVVTYTILIKNLCRDGKLKEAFGILETMDKEGCPPDLVTCNVLLHALCGHNAITEAHDFIQIMEEKGYLLDQFSWCALAGGLLRAGLVENSIDLLQKIILVGNQTVDVVTWNIYFHSLCCNNNVKKVLDMAESMIEKGFTPTTSTYNIILKGLCTGQNTDEALEFLDSFARGGNGPDLVSFNTILSAACKQGDSSMIRRVLTRMDVEGFNLDIVGMTCLMQYFSKAGRLSESFRLVKYMILHGHLPSTTTCNVLLHSLCKKGFLAHAYRMFHEFKSMKTFPDTTSYNILIHASIRKADYSSMKCLLTDMYREGLLPDATTYGSLSYGLCRKGRISAAVCLEPWMLESGVIPNISYYNTILGAAFRTGRLWDVLLILVKMEIEGFEPDAISYKLFKRKMDKGGRRGFPKAMKILEILMNKQGTGLGL
;
A
#
# COMPACT_ATOMS: atom_id res chain seq x y z
N MET A 1 -25.96 49.75 7.29
CA MET A 1 -25.85 48.29 7.50
C MET A 1 -24.41 47.91 7.21
N VAL A 2 -23.73 47.26 8.16
CA VAL A 2 -22.37 46.77 7.94
C VAL A 2 -22.45 45.53 7.06
N SER A 3 -21.88 45.60 5.86
CA SER A 3 -21.79 44.48 4.93
C SER A 3 -20.37 43.94 4.87
N ALA A 4 -20.22 42.64 4.63
CA ALA A 4 -18.93 42.02 4.34
C ALA A 4 -18.23 42.74 3.17
N SER A 5 -17.04 43.29 3.42
CA SER A 5 -16.30 44.09 2.45
C SER A 5 -14.94 43.48 2.10
N ARG A 6 -14.30 44.02 1.06
CA ARG A 6 -12.97 43.60 0.61
C ARG A 6 -11.92 43.82 1.70
N GLU A 7 -12.00 44.94 2.40
CA GLU A 7 -11.05 45.37 3.43
C GLU A 7 -11.04 44.40 4.62
N MET A 8 -12.19 43.79 4.95
CA MET A 8 -12.31 42.78 6.01
C MET A 8 -11.61 41.48 5.64
N ALA A 9 -11.72 41.04 4.38
CA ALA A 9 -11.00 39.86 3.90
C ALA A 9 -9.48 40.13 3.82
N VAL A 10 -9.06 41.33 3.42
CA VAL A 10 -7.66 41.77 3.45
C VAL A 10 -7.10 41.72 4.86
N TYR A 11 -7.85 42.20 5.85
CA TYR A 11 -7.43 42.18 7.26
C TYR A 11 -7.26 40.75 7.81
N CYS A 12 -8.06 39.80 7.36
CA CYS A 12 -7.89 38.37 7.71
C CYS A 12 -6.58 37.80 7.15
N PHE A 13 -6.24 38.10 5.90
CA PHE A 13 -4.95 37.70 5.31
C PHE A 13 -3.76 38.42 5.93
N ASP A 14 -3.87 39.73 6.20
CA ASP A 14 -2.86 40.52 6.90
C ASP A 14 -2.54 39.91 8.27
N THR A 15 -3.58 39.50 9.01
CA THR A 15 -3.43 38.85 10.32
C THR A 15 -2.66 37.52 10.21
N LEU A 16 -2.97 36.72 9.19
CA LEU A 16 -2.34 35.42 8.97
C LEU A 16 -0.89 35.56 8.48
N VAL A 17 -0.61 36.50 7.58
CA VAL A 17 0.75 36.79 7.08
C VAL A 17 1.62 37.37 8.20
N ALA A 18 1.10 38.34 8.97
CA ALA A 18 1.80 38.90 10.12
C ALA A 18 2.14 37.84 11.17
N HIS A 19 1.28 36.83 11.36
CA HIS A 19 1.58 35.70 12.24
C HIS A 19 2.79 34.88 11.77
N TYR A 20 2.89 34.56 10.46
CA TYR A 20 4.05 33.82 9.94
C TYR A 20 5.33 34.63 9.91
N ASN A 21 5.23 35.95 9.74
CA ASN A 21 6.40 36.84 9.74
C ASN A 21 6.78 37.32 11.16
N SER A 22 5.99 37.00 12.18
CA SER A 22 6.13 37.55 13.54
C SER A 22 6.09 39.09 13.59
N GLU A 23 5.24 39.69 12.76
CA GLU A 23 5.05 41.14 12.62
C GLU A 23 3.74 41.62 13.29
N HIS A 24 3.61 42.93 13.48
CA HIS A 24 2.36 43.54 13.94
C HIS A 24 1.35 43.63 12.78
N VAL A 25 0.09 43.29 13.06
CA VAL A 25 -0.99 43.38 12.07
C VAL A 25 -1.22 44.86 11.71
N PRO A 26 -1.25 45.21 10.41
CA PRO A 26 -1.61 46.54 9.95
C PRO A 26 -2.98 47.00 10.49
N PRO A 27 -3.19 48.32 10.72
CA PRO A 27 -4.49 48.80 11.17
C PRO A 27 -5.58 48.50 10.14
N PRO A 28 -6.78 48.05 10.56
CA PRO A 28 -7.88 47.76 9.65
C PRO A 28 -8.40 49.04 8.99
N ALA A 29 -8.78 48.94 7.73
CA ALA A 29 -9.34 50.04 6.93
C ALA A 29 -10.89 50.05 6.95
N PHE A 30 -11.49 49.68 8.08
CA PHE A 30 -12.95 49.68 8.28
C PHE A 30 -13.28 50.07 9.73
N GLU A 31 -14.47 50.63 9.93
CA GLU A 31 -14.92 51.16 11.22
C GLU A 31 -15.21 50.05 12.25
N GLU A 32 -15.10 50.39 13.53
CA GLU A 32 -15.46 49.50 14.63
C GLU A 32 -16.98 49.29 14.70
N GLY A 33 -17.40 48.03 14.90
CA GLY A 33 -18.80 47.66 15.09
C GLY A 33 -18.91 46.32 15.81
N GLN A 34 -20.09 46.01 16.34
CA GLN A 34 -20.38 44.73 16.99
C GLN A 34 -21.37 43.93 16.15
N HIS A 35 -20.89 42.87 15.52
CA HIS A 35 -21.71 42.01 14.67
C HIS A 35 -21.33 40.53 14.83
N PRO A 36 -22.28 39.61 14.68
CA PRO A 36 -21.95 38.19 14.54
C PRO A 36 -21.24 37.95 13.20
N LEU A 37 -20.13 37.23 13.25
CA LEU A 37 -19.23 37.09 12.11
C LEU A 37 -18.57 35.73 12.04
N PHE A 38 -18.24 35.31 10.81
CA PHE A 38 -17.54 34.07 10.51
C PHE A 38 -16.37 34.31 9.56
N VAL A 39 -15.30 33.54 9.76
CA VAL A 39 -14.14 33.48 8.86
C VAL A 39 -13.99 32.06 8.37
N THR A 40 -13.99 31.91 7.05
CA THR A 40 -13.87 30.62 6.36
C THR A 40 -12.68 30.62 5.43
N TRP A 41 -11.83 29.61 5.55
CA TRP A 41 -10.71 29.34 4.66
C TRP A 41 -11.04 28.17 3.75
N LYS A 42 -10.87 28.34 2.44
CA LYS A 42 -10.90 27.25 1.46
C LYS A 42 -9.57 27.18 0.73
N LYS A 43 -9.24 26.01 0.18
CA LYS A 43 -8.03 25.81 -0.62
C LYS A 43 -8.42 25.34 -2.02
N ALA A 44 -8.00 26.10 -3.03
CA ALA A 44 -8.14 25.73 -4.43
C ALA A 44 -6.98 24.82 -4.84
N VAL A 45 -7.29 23.69 -5.49
CA VAL A 45 -6.30 22.81 -6.12
C VAL A 45 -6.60 22.84 -7.61
N ASN A 46 -5.58 23.07 -8.45
CA ASN A 46 -5.71 23.29 -9.90
C ASN A 46 -6.86 22.48 -10.54
N GLY A 47 -7.96 23.16 -10.88
CA GLY A 47 -9.10 22.60 -11.61
C GLY A 47 -10.19 21.90 -10.78
N ALA A 48 -10.12 21.90 -9.44
CA ALA A 48 -11.15 21.32 -8.56
C ALA A 48 -11.87 22.38 -7.71
N GLU A 49 -13.09 22.10 -7.25
CA GLU A 49 -13.82 22.97 -6.33
C GLU A 49 -13.03 23.21 -5.03
N PRO A 50 -13.01 24.46 -4.52
CA PRO A 50 -12.21 24.82 -3.36
C PRO A 50 -12.75 24.12 -2.09
N TYR A 51 -11.92 23.29 -1.47
CA TYR A 51 -12.32 22.51 -0.30
C TYR A 51 -12.03 23.24 1.01
N LEU A 52 -12.87 23.00 2.02
CA LEU A 52 -12.83 23.70 3.31
C LEU A 52 -11.55 23.37 4.12
N ARG A 53 -10.90 24.41 4.66
CA ARG A 53 -9.68 24.33 5.47
C ARG A 53 -9.82 24.85 6.89
N GLY A 54 -10.86 25.61 7.17
CA GLY A 54 -11.17 26.14 8.50
C GLY A 54 -12.40 27.01 8.45
N CYS A 55 -13.24 26.97 9.48
CA CYS A 55 -14.40 27.86 9.58
C CYS A 55 -14.75 28.11 11.04
N ILE A 56 -14.47 29.31 11.55
CA ILE A 56 -14.76 29.70 12.93
C ILE A 56 -15.49 31.03 12.92
N GLY A 57 -16.49 31.15 13.78
CA GLY A 57 -17.27 32.35 13.96
C GLY A 57 -18.26 32.20 15.11
N THR A 58 -19.07 33.23 15.29
CA THR A 58 -20.02 33.34 16.40
C THR A 58 -21.35 33.90 15.91
N LEU A 59 -22.43 33.49 16.58
CA LEU A 59 -23.77 34.06 16.40
C LEU A 59 -24.05 35.23 17.35
N GLU A 60 -23.17 35.48 18.33
CA GLU A 60 -23.25 36.61 19.25
C GLU A 60 -22.48 37.82 18.72
N ALA A 61 -23.01 39.03 18.89
CA ALA A 61 -22.34 40.24 18.41
C ALA A 61 -20.95 40.41 19.07
N HIS A 62 -19.91 40.42 18.25
CA HIS A 62 -18.52 40.60 18.69
C HIS A 62 -17.91 41.80 17.98
N CYS A 63 -16.93 42.45 18.62
CA CYS A 63 -16.15 43.51 17.98
C CYS A 63 -15.53 42.98 16.69
N ILE A 64 -15.86 43.59 15.55
CA ILE A 64 -15.48 43.10 14.22
C ILE A 64 -13.96 43.01 14.07
N ILE A 65 -13.21 44.02 14.51
CA ILE A 65 -11.74 44.05 14.39
C ILE A 65 -11.13 42.88 15.17
N ARG A 66 -11.49 42.74 16.45
CA ARG A 66 -10.98 41.68 17.31
C ARG A 66 -11.45 40.31 16.84
N GLY A 67 -12.70 40.19 16.44
CA GLY A 67 -13.31 38.95 15.96
C GLY A 67 -12.67 38.44 14.67
N PHE A 68 -12.49 39.30 13.66
CA PHE A 68 -11.78 38.89 12.43
C PHE A 68 -10.33 38.49 12.70
N ARG A 69 -9.62 39.22 13.57
CA ARG A 69 -8.25 38.87 13.95
C ARG A 69 -8.18 37.50 14.64
N ASP A 70 -8.97 37.32 15.69
CA ASP A 70 -8.93 36.11 16.52
C ASP A 70 -9.49 34.89 15.77
N TYR A 71 -10.58 35.05 15.01
CA TYR A 71 -11.18 33.96 14.24
C TYR A 71 -10.40 33.64 12.96
N ALA A 72 -9.71 34.58 12.32
CA ALA A 72 -8.79 34.28 11.23
C ALA A 72 -7.68 33.34 11.70
N LEU A 73 -7.02 33.65 12.84
CA LEU A 73 -5.98 32.79 13.40
C LEU A 73 -6.54 31.47 13.93
N THR A 74 -7.69 31.50 14.59
CA THR A 74 -8.28 30.29 15.17
C THR A 74 -8.75 29.33 14.08
N SER A 75 -9.44 29.83 13.04
CA SER A 75 -9.86 29.00 11.91
C SER A 75 -8.69 28.49 11.08
N ALA A 76 -7.59 29.24 10.95
CA ALA A 76 -6.43 28.81 10.18
C ALA A 76 -5.52 27.82 10.94
N LEU A 77 -5.35 27.99 12.25
CA LEU A 77 -4.28 27.31 13.00
C LEU A 77 -4.76 26.46 14.17
N ARG A 78 -5.95 26.72 14.72
CA ARG A 78 -6.43 26.12 15.99
C ARG A 78 -7.77 25.38 15.86
N ASP A 79 -8.32 25.26 14.66
CA ASP A 79 -9.52 24.48 14.41
C ASP A 79 -9.18 22.98 14.41
N HIS A 80 -9.53 22.26 15.47
CA HIS A 80 -9.19 20.85 15.65
C HIS A 80 -9.76 19.92 14.55
N ARG A 81 -10.69 20.41 13.71
CA ARG A 81 -11.24 19.65 12.59
C ARG A 81 -10.30 19.60 11.39
N PHE A 82 -9.34 20.52 11.30
CA PHE A 82 -8.43 20.67 10.16
C PHE A 82 -6.96 20.78 10.61
N PRO A 83 -5.99 20.26 9.84
CA PRO A 83 -4.58 20.52 10.11
C PRO A 83 -4.26 22.02 9.99
N PRO A 84 -3.38 22.58 10.86
CA PRO A 84 -2.96 23.97 10.78
C PRO A 84 -2.47 24.32 9.37
N ILE A 85 -2.96 25.43 8.83
CA ILE A 85 -2.50 25.96 7.54
C ILE A 85 -0.99 26.19 7.62
N GLN A 86 -0.26 25.86 6.55
CA GLN A 86 1.18 26.10 6.45
C GLN A 86 1.46 27.31 5.55
N ALA A 87 2.56 28.03 5.77
CA ALA A 87 2.96 29.20 4.98
C ALA A 87 3.00 28.91 3.46
N LYS A 88 3.44 27.71 3.07
CA LYS A 88 3.49 27.27 1.65
C LYS A 88 2.10 27.13 0.99
N GLU A 89 1.03 27.09 1.78
CA GLU A 89 -0.33 26.91 1.29
C GLU A 89 -1.04 28.23 1.00
N LEU A 90 -0.54 29.35 1.53
CA LEU A 90 -1.09 30.69 1.35
C LEU A 90 -1.46 31.02 -0.11
N PRO A 91 -0.60 30.73 -1.13
CA PRO A 91 -0.91 31.05 -2.53
C PRO A 91 -2.17 30.39 -3.10
N TYR A 92 -2.66 29.34 -2.45
CA TYR A 92 -3.80 28.54 -2.88
C TYR A 92 -5.04 28.75 -2.01
N LEU A 93 -4.99 29.71 -1.08
CA LEU A 93 -6.08 29.97 -0.14
C LEU A 93 -7.05 31.00 -0.67
N GLU A 94 -8.30 30.79 -0.28
CA GLU A 94 -9.43 31.67 -0.46
C GLU A 94 -10.03 31.96 0.92
N CYS A 95 -10.17 33.24 1.26
CA CYS A 95 -10.79 33.70 2.50
C CYS A 95 -12.20 34.18 2.20
N THR A 96 -13.20 33.63 2.90
CA THR A 96 -14.57 34.15 2.89
C THR A 96 -14.88 34.72 4.27
N VAL A 97 -15.25 36.00 4.30
CA VAL A 97 -15.74 36.69 5.50
C VAL A 97 -17.26 36.80 5.42
N SER A 98 -17.92 36.55 6.54
CA SER A 98 -19.38 36.56 6.63
C SER A 98 -19.82 37.44 7.80
N ILE A 99 -20.75 38.35 7.55
CA ILE A 99 -21.40 39.17 8.59
C ILE A 99 -22.89 38.88 8.56
N LEU A 100 -23.43 38.55 9.73
CA LEU A 100 -24.86 38.29 9.90
C LEU A 100 -25.53 39.57 10.40
N THR A 101 -26.62 39.94 9.74
CA THR A 101 -27.41 41.14 10.03
C THR A 101 -28.89 40.78 10.16
N ASP A 102 -29.69 41.72 10.66
CA ASP A 102 -31.15 41.68 10.58
C ASP A 102 -31.78 40.46 11.28
N TYR A 103 -31.41 40.25 12.55
CA TYR A 103 -32.02 39.22 13.40
C TYR A 103 -33.45 39.61 13.77
N GLU A 104 -34.42 38.90 13.20
CA GLU A 104 -35.85 39.11 13.41
C GLU A 104 -36.51 37.81 13.88
N SER A 105 -37.41 37.89 14.87
CA SER A 105 -38.28 36.76 15.20
C SER A 105 -39.37 36.63 14.13
N ALA A 106 -39.46 35.46 13.51
CA ALA A 106 -40.49 35.14 12.54
C ALA A 106 -41.86 34.98 13.21
N LEU A 107 -42.94 35.39 12.54
CA LEU A 107 -44.31 35.28 13.06
C LEU A 107 -44.84 33.85 13.04
N ASP A 108 -44.35 33.04 12.10
CA ASP A 108 -44.68 31.62 11.94
C ASP A 108 -43.46 30.83 11.45
N TYR A 109 -43.46 29.51 11.58
CA TYR A 109 -42.34 28.66 11.17
C TYR A 109 -42.10 28.66 9.63
N LEU A 110 -43.01 29.24 8.86
CA LEU A 110 -42.91 29.43 7.40
C LEU A 110 -42.54 30.87 6.97
N ASP A 111 -42.45 31.80 7.92
CA ASP A 111 -42.21 33.24 7.70
C ASP A 111 -40.72 33.55 7.45
N TRP A 112 -40.19 33.00 6.36
CA TRP A 112 -38.83 33.20 5.85
C TRP A 112 -38.74 32.85 4.35
N GLU A 113 -37.64 33.20 3.68
CA GLU A 113 -37.47 33.01 2.22
C GLU A 113 -36.24 32.14 1.96
N ILE A 114 -36.41 31.11 1.12
CA ILE A 114 -35.35 30.16 0.76
C ILE A 114 -34.25 30.90 -0.01
N GLY A 115 -32.99 30.69 0.38
CA GLY A 115 -31.82 31.33 -0.24
C GLY A 115 -31.53 32.74 0.25
N LYS A 116 -32.45 33.39 0.96
CA LYS A 116 -32.29 34.77 1.46
C LYS A 116 -32.10 34.84 2.98
N HIS A 117 -32.87 34.04 3.72
CA HIS A 117 -32.85 34.06 5.19
C HIS A 117 -32.15 32.82 5.78
N GLY A 118 -31.25 33.05 6.72
CA GLY A 118 -30.72 32.05 7.64
C GLY A 118 -31.69 31.89 8.81
N LEU A 119 -31.68 30.72 9.44
CA LEU A 119 -32.67 30.34 10.44
C LEU A 119 -32.00 29.86 11.71
N ILE A 120 -32.43 30.36 12.85
CA ILE A 120 -32.18 29.79 14.17
C ILE A 120 -33.53 29.31 14.68
N ILE A 121 -33.61 28.04 15.06
CA ILE A 121 -34.81 27.49 15.69
C ILE A 121 -34.57 27.24 17.16
N GLU A 122 -35.58 27.45 17.98
CA GLU A 122 -35.59 27.14 19.40
C GLU A 122 -36.93 26.53 19.80
N PHE A 123 -36.90 25.38 20.47
CA PHE A 123 -38.10 24.73 20.98
C PHE A 123 -37.78 23.81 22.16
N THR A 124 -38.79 23.46 22.94
CA THR A 124 -38.65 22.54 24.08
C THR A 124 -39.12 21.15 23.69
N ASP A 125 -38.28 20.14 23.91
CA ASP A 125 -38.66 18.74 23.71
C ASP A 125 -39.82 18.37 24.67
N PRO A 126 -40.99 17.94 24.17
CA PRO A 126 -42.14 17.59 25.01
C PRO A 126 -41.92 16.35 25.89
N HIS A 127 -40.94 15.48 25.58
CA HIS A 127 -40.67 14.26 26.35
C HIS A 127 -39.63 14.47 27.45
N TYR A 128 -38.61 15.30 27.18
CA TYR A 128 -37.46 15.47 28.08
C TYR A 128 -37.36 16.87 28.70
N ASN A 129 -38.26 17.80 28.32
CA ASN A 129 -38.29 19.19 28.77
C ASN A 129 -36.96 19.92 28.61
N MET A 130 -36.22 19.61 27.54
CA MET A 130 -34.92 20.18 27.22
C MET A 130 -35.08 21.21 26.11
N ARG A 131 -34.47 22.40 26.26
CA ARG A 131 -34.46 23.43 25.22
C ARG A 131 -33.45 23.03 24.15
N LEU A 132 -33.91 22.84 22.93
CA LEU A 132 -33.10 22.49 21.76
C LEU A 132 -33.02 23.70 20.84
N SER A 133 -31.84 23.91 20.25
CA SER A 133 -31.63 24.92 19.22
C SER A 133 -30.74 24.43 18.09
N ALA A 134 -31.00 24.93 16.89
CA ALA A 134 -30.17 24.65 15.72
C ALA A 134 -30.21 25.82 14.74
N THR A 135 -29.16 25.94 13.94
CA THR A 135 -28.99 27.03 12.98
C THR A 135 -28.68 26.52 11.57
N TYR A 136 -29.27 27.16 10.57
CA TYR A 136 -28.89 27.02 9.16
C TYR A 136 -28.57 28.36 8.53
N LEU A 137 -27.58 28.33 7.64
CA LEU A 137 -27.24 29.46 6.77
C LEU A 137 -28.26 29.56 5.62
N PRO A 138 -28.44 30.75 5.01
CA PRO A 138 -29.42 30.96 3.94
C PRO A 138 -29.31 30.00 2.74
N GLU A 139 -28.09 29.58 2.41
CA GLU A 139 -27.79 28.77 1.22
C GLU A 139 -28.20 27.30 1.36
N VAL A 140 -28.32 26.78 2.59
CA VAL A 140 -28.48 25.33 2.84
C VAL A 140 -29.76 24.78 2.20
N ALA A 141 -30.89 25.46 2.41
CA ALA A 141 -32.16 25.00 1.86
C ALA A 141 -32.21 25.10 0.33
N ALA A 142 -31.54 26.09 -0.26
CA ALA A 142 -31.49 26.29 -1.71
C ALA A 142 -30.60 25.25 -2.40
N HIS A 143 -29.43 24.97 -1.85
CA HIS A 143 -28.48 23.98 -2.40
C HIS A 143 -29.05 22.55 -2.38
N GLU A 144 -29.76 22.20 -1.30
CA GLU A 144 -30.37 20.87 -1.14
C GLU A 144 -31.75 20.74 -1.83
N GLY A 145 -32.28 21.82 -2.41
CA GLY A 145 -33.61 21.83 -3.03
C GLY A 145 -34.75 21.57 -2.05
N TRP A 146 -34.60 21.94 -0.78
CA TRP A 146 -35.58 21.67 0.27
C TRP A 146 -36.73 22.67 0.26
N THR A 147 -37.94 22.17 0.54
CA THR A 147 -39.10 23.03 0.83
C THR A 147 -39.01 23.56 2.26
N LYS A 148 -39.71 24.67 2.55
CA LYS A 148 -39.67 25.31 3.88
C LYS A 148 -39.97 24.34 5.03
N ILE A 149 -40.90 23.40 4.82
CA ILE A 149 -41.27 22.38 5.82
C ILE A 149 -40.12 21.39 6.04
N VAL A 150 -39.51 20.89 4.97
CA VAL A 150 -38.38 19.96 5.04
C VAL A 150 -37.18 20.63 5.73
N THR A 151 -36.95 21.92 5.48
CA THR A 151 -35.88 22.67 6.15
C THR A 151 -36.10 22.76 7.67
N ILE A 152 -37.32 23.05 8.13
CA ILE A 152 -37.64 23.09 9.57
C ILE A 152 -37.53 21.70 10.21
N ASP A 153 -38.05 20.66 9.56
CA ASP A 153 -37.92 19.29 10.07
C ASP A 153 -36.46 18.86 10.17
N SER A 154 -35.65 19.18 9.15
CA SER A 154 -34.21 18.92 9.16
C SER A 154 -33.48 19.72 10.25
N LEU A 155 -33.88 20.99 10.50
CA LEU A 155 -33.36 21.79 11.61
C LEU A 155 -33.70 21.16 12.96
N MET A 156 -34.91 20.65 13.15
CA MET A 156 -35.31 19.98 14.40
C MET A 156 -34.53 18.68 14.61
N ARG A 157 -34.32 17.90 13.55
CA ARG A 157 -33.44 16.72 13.58
C ARG A 157 -32.00 17.11 13.92
N LYS A 158 -31.48 18.19 13.33
CA LYS A 158 -30.15 18.73 13.61
C LYS A 158 -30.01 19.23 15.04
N ALA A 159 -31.08 19.73 15.65
CA ALA A 159 -31.12 20.12 17.06
C ALA A 159 -31.07 18.91 18.01
N GLY A 160 -31.12 17.67 17.49
CA GLY A 160 -31.07 16.43 18.26
C GLY A 160 -32.44 15.87 18.65
N PHE A 161 -33.53 16.30 17.99
CA PHE A 161 -34.85 15.74 18.23
C PHE A 161 -35.08 14.48 17.39
N ASP A 162 -35.23 13.34 18.07
CA ASP A 162 -35.37 12.03 17.43
C ASP A 162 -36.84 11.54 17.31
N GLY A 163 -37.79 12.29 17.88
CA GLY A 163 -39.22 11.96 17.90
C GLY A 163 -39.97 12.20 16.58
N ALA A 164 -41.26 11.86 16.56
CA ALA A 164 -42.15 12.14 15.42
C ALA A 164 -42.46 13.65 15.35
N ILE A 165 -42.18 14.27 14.19
CA ILE A 165 -42.40 15.70 13.96
C ILE A 165 -43.81 15.91 13.39
N ASN A 166 -44.71 16.37 14.25
CA ASN A 166 -46.10 16.67 13.89
C ASN A 166 -46.31 18.19 13.73
N GLU A 167 -47.38 18.59 13.03
CA GLU A 167 -47.69 20.01 12.79
C GLU A 167 -47.87 20.83 14.08
N SER A 168 -48.44 20.23 15.13
CA SER A 168 -48.58 20.87 16.44
C SER A 168 -47.24 21.18 17.12
N LEU A 169 -46.19 20.41 16.83
CA LEU A 169 -44.85 20.65 17.33
C LEU A 169 -44.15 21.74 16.52
N ARG A 170 -44.31 21.75 15.19
CA ARG A 170 -43.77 22.82 14.32
C ARG A 170 -44.28 24.20 14.72
N LYS A 171 -45.58 24.32 15.06
CA LYS A 171 -46.19 25.58 15.56
C LYS A 171 -45.61 26.07 16.89
N ARG A 172 -44.93 25.21 17.65
CA ARG A 172 -44.27 25.57 18.93
C ARG A 172 -42.80 25.95 18.73
N VAL A 173 -42.27 25.84 17.52
CA VAL A 173 -40.89 26.22 17.21
C VAL A 173 -40.81 27.73 17.06
N HIS A 174 -39.98 28.36 17.89
CA HIS A 174 -39.61 29.74 17.70
C HIS A 174 -38.53 29.81 16.61
N VAL A 175 -38.78 30.58 15.55
CA VAL A 175 -37.84 30.75 14.45
C VAL A 175 -37.35 32.19 14.45
N THR A 176 -36.04 32.37 14.52
CA THR A 176 -35.37 33.65 14.30
C THR A 176 -34.72 33.61 12.93
N ARG A 177 -35.09 34.54 12.06
CA ARG A 177 -34.48 34.70 10.74
C ARG A 177 -33.41 35.78 10.77
N TYR A 178 -32.38 35.61 9.96
CA TYR A 178 -31.32 36.61 9.79
C TYR A 178 -30.83 36.63 8.34
N GLN A 179 -30.19 37.72 7.93
CA GLN A 179 -29.54 37.84 6.62
C GLN A 179 -28.03 37.70 6.76
N ILE A 180 -27.36 37.30 5.67
CA ILE A 180 -25.91 37.20 5.62
C ILE A 180 -25.38 38.01 4.45
N THR A 181 -24.28 38.71 4.70
CA THR A 181 -23.46 39.30 3.65
C THR A 181 -22.13 38.56 3.61
N LEU A 182 -21.68 38.22 2.40
CA LEU A 182 -20.49 37.40 2.16
C LEU A 182 -19.54 38.15 1.22
N TYR A 183 -18.25 38.12 1.53
CA TYR A 183 -17.20 38.55 0.60
C TYR A 183 -16.09 37.51 0.58
N THR A 184 -15.69 37.12 -0.63
CA THR A 184 -14.68 36.08 -0.85
C THR A 184 -13.50 36.65 -1.63
N MET A 185 -12.28 36.32 -1.21
CA MET A 185 -11.04 36.80 -1.82
C MET A 185 -9.99 35.70 -1.92
N HIS A 186 -9.39 35.55 -3.09
CA HIS A 186 -8.25 34.66 -3.30
C HIS A 186 -6.93 35.32 -2.89
N TYR A 187 -5.93 34.54 -2.49
CA TYR A 187 -4.63 35.08 -2.08
C TYR A 187 -3.92 35.88 -3.19
N SER A 188 -4.10 35.49 -4.47
CA SER A 188 -3.57 36.25 -5.60
C SER A 188 -4.11 37.69 -5.63
N ASP A 189 -5.38 37.85 -5.30
CA ASP A 189 -6.07 39.13 -5.38
C ASP A 189 -5.66 39.99 -4.18
N TYR A 190 -5.52 39.38 -3.00
CA TYR A 190 -4.89 40.01 -1.84
C TYR A 190 -3.46 40.49 -2.14
N ALA A 191 -2.62 39.64 -2.72
CA ALA A 191 -1.24 39.98 -3.04
C ALA A 191 -1.16 41.14 -4.07
N SER A 192 -2.07 41.15 -5.05
CA SER A 192 -2.20 42.26 -6.00
C SER A 192 -2.65 43.56 -5.33
N TYR A 193 -3.65 43.49 -4.45
CA TYR A 193 -4.18 44.63 -3.69
C TYR A 193 -3.12 45.27 -2.79
N VAL A 194 -2.39 44.44 -2.04
CA VAL A 194 -1.30 44.89 -1.17
C VAL A 194 -0.16 45.49 -2.00
N LYS A 195 0.19 44.90 -3.15
CA LYS A 195 1.20 45.47 -4.07
C LYS A 195 0.78 46.84 -4.61
N THR A 196 -0.49 47.03 -4.97
CA THR A 196 -1.00 48.30 -5.49
C THR A 196 -1.06 49.41 -4.43
N ILE A 197 -1.44 49.08 -3.19
CA ILE A 197 -1.68 50.10 -2.14
C ILE A 197 -0.44 50.33 -1.26
N ARG A 198 0.32 49.28 -0.94
CA ARG A 198 1.49 49.33 -0.05
C ARG A 198 2.84 49.25 -0.80
N GLY A 199 2.82 49.16 -2.13
CA GLY A 199 4.00 49.26 -3.00
C GLY A 199 4.84 47.97 -3.13
N ALA A 200 4.61 46.95 -2.30
CA ALA A 200 5.32 45.67 -2.36
C ALA A 200 4.36 44.49 -2.13
N ALA A 201 4.61 43.37 -2.80
CA ALA A 201 3.87 42.14 -2.54
C ALA A 201 4.25 41.58 -1.14
N PRO A 202 3.30 40.96 -0.41
CA PRO A 202 3.58 40.42 0.92
C PRO A 202 4.65 39.33 0.85
N ALA A 203 5.79 39.56 1.52
CA ALA A 203 6.85 38.58 1.67
C ALA A 203 6.46 37.58 2.77
N ILE A 204 6.71 36.29 2.56
CA ILE A 204 6.44 35.25 3.56
C ILE A 204 7.76 34.55 3.89
N ASN A 205 8.19 34.61 5.16
CA ASN A 205 9.35 33.85 5.61
C ASN A 205 9.09 32.34 5.46
N GLY A 206 9.87 31.67 4.60
CA GLY A 206 9.76 30.22 4.36
C GLY A 206 8.96 29.79 3.11
N ALA A 207 8.52 30.73 2.25
CA ALA A 207 7.96 30.41 0.93
C ALA A 207 8.75 31.13 -0.18
N LYS A 208 9.14 30.42 -1.25
CA LYS A 208 9.79 31.03 -2.42
C LYS A 208 8.80 32.00 -3.10
N PRO A 209 9.25 33.17 -3.59
CA PRO A 209 8.39 34.09 -4.33
C PRO A 209 7.88 33.44 -5.61
N PHE A 210 6.57 33.58 -5.85
CA PHE A 210 5.89 33.10 -7.04
C PHE A 210 6.13 34.08 -8.19
N TYR A 211 6.96 33.69 -9.17
CA TYR A 211 7.01 34.35 -10.48
C TYR A 211 5.89 33.77 -11.34
N ARG A 212 4.87 34.59 -11.64
CA ARG A 212 3.96 34.31 -12.76
C ARG A 212 4.60 34.92 -14.01
N PHE A 213 4.76 34.10 -15.05
CA PHE A 213 5.05 34.54 -16.40
C PHE A 213 3.91 35.45 -16.86
N ASP A 214 4.15 36.76 -16.85
CA ASP A 214 3.38 37.68 -17.70
C ASP A 214 3.84 37.47 -19.14
N SER A 215 2.88 37.17 -20.01
CA SER A 215 3.03 37.22 -21.46
C SER A 215 3.59 38.59 -21.89
N PRO A 216 4.57 38.67 -22.80
CA PRO A 216 5.17 39.95 -23.15
C PRO A 216 4.23 40.76 -24.04
N GLN A 217 3.62 41.81 -23.48
CA GLN A 217 3.33 43.02 -24.26
C GLN A 217 4.43 44.05 -24.01
N ARG A 218 4.99 44.52 -25.12
CA ARG A 218 6.08 45.48 -25.23
C ARG A 218 5.74 46.80 -24.54
N SER A 219 6.69 47.35 -23.76
CA SER A 219 6.99 48.79 -23.75
C SER A 219 8.37 49.07 -23.15
N ASN A 220 9.31 49.37 -24.05
CA ASN A 220 10.43 50.31 -23.98
C ASN A 220 10.88 50.87 -22.62
N SER A 221 12.15 50.62 -22.27
CA SER A 221 13.09 51.68 -21.88
C SER A 221 14.54 51.22 -22.05
N SER A 222 15.15 51.77 -23.10
CA SER A 222 16.57 52.03 -23.37
C SER A 222 17.57 51.94 -22.20
N ASN A 223 18.68 51.21 -22.40
CA ASN A 223 20.05 51.76 -22.35
C ASN A 223 21.08 50.65 -22.56
N TRP A 224 21.52 50.45 -23.80
CA TRP A 224 22.88 49.95 -24.12
C TRP A 224 23.44 50.84 -25.24
N PRO A 225 24.73 51.19 -25.19
CA PRO A 225 25.30 52.17 -26.10
C PRO A 225 25.57 51.56 -27.48
N ASN A 226 25.25 52.38 -28.47
CA ASN A 226 25.66 52.41 -29.88
C ASN A 226 26.86 51.53 -30.26
N ASP A 227 26.67 50.74 -31.32
CA ASP A 227 27.60 50.82 -32.44
C ASP A 227 26.83 50.74 -33.78
N THR A 228 27.37 51.49 -34.72
CA THR A 228 26.81 52.03 -35.95
C THR A 228 26.51 51.00 -37.04
N ALA A 229 25.44 51.21 -37.83
CA ALA A 229 25.54 51.57 -39.26
C ALA A 229 24.26 51.27 -40.08
N TYR A 230 23.67 52.36 -40.61
CA TYR A 230 23.12 52.52 -41.97
C TYR A 230 21.93 51.66 -42.45
N THR A 231 20.71 52.25 -42.44
CA THR A 231 19.90 52.70 -43.62
C THR A 231 19.18 51.55 -44.35
N GLU A 232 17.89 51.58 -44.70
CA GLU A 232 16.97 52.67 -45.02
C GLU A 232 15.55 52.09 -45.21
N ALA A 233 14.53 52.96 -45.05
CA ALA A 233 13.25 52.98 -45.79
C ALA A 233 12.24 51.82 -45.68
N THR A 234 10.92 52.00 -45.64
CA THR A 234 9.94 52.99 -45.13
C THR A 234 8.55 52.44 -45.51
N SER A 235 7.54 52.73 -44.69
CA SER A 235 6.10 52.86 -45.05
C SER A 235 5.33 51.58 -45.43
N ALA A 236 4.01 51.44 -45.23
CA ALA A 236 3.00 52.10 -44.40
C ALA A 236 1.68 51.30 -44.58
N ALA A 237 0.80 51.41 -43.57
CA ALA A 237 -0.67 51.49 -43.68
C ALA A 237 -1.50 50.32 -44.25
N SER A 238 -2.11 49.59 -43.32
CA SER A 238 -3.56 49.47 -43.05
C SER A 238 -4.60 49.19 -44.16
N ALA A 239 -5.49 48.27 -43.79
CA ALA A 239 -6.96 48.32 -43.89
C ALA A 239 -7.66 47.58 -45.07
N THR A 240 -8.31 46.47 -44.67
CA THR A 240 -9.70 46.06 -44.96
C THR A 240 -10.20 46.05 -46.42
N THR A 241 -10.63 44.88 -46.92
CA THR A 241 -12.04 44.50 -47.17
C THR A 241 -12.24 43.50 -48.33
N PHE A 242 -13.33 42.72 -48.21
CA PHE A 242 -14.20 42.18 -49.26
C PHE A 242 -13.80 40.93 -50.08
N SER A 243 -14.87 40.31 -50.59
CA SER A 243 -15.18 38.90 -50.85
C SER A 243 -15.18 38.48 -52.32
N GLY A 244 -14.91 37.18 -52.58
CA GLY A 244 -15.37 36.37 -53.75
C GLY A 244 -14.92 36.83 -55.15
N PRO A 245 -15.32 36.17 -56.27
CA PRO A 245 -16.18 34.98 -56.41
C PRO A 245 -15.81 33.96 -57.56
N SER A 246 -16.60 32.88 -57.65
CA SER A 246 -17.26 32.25 -58.84
C SER A 246 -16.51 31.50 -59.98
N THR A 247 -16.66 30.15 -59.99
CA THR A 247 -17.28 29.23 -61.02
C THR A 247 -16.77 29.16 -62.49
N PRO A 248 -17.23 28.22 -63.37
CA PRO A 248 -17.48 26.75 -63.32
C PRO A 248 -17.15 26.01 -64.68
N LEU A 249 -17.51 24.71 -64.82
CA LEU A 249 -18.12 23.99 -66.00
C LEU A 249 -17.98 22.44 -65.80
N HIS A 250 -19.05 21.63 -65.59
CA HIS A 250 -19.99 20.94 -66.52
C HIS A 250 -19.33 19.87 -67.45
N ALA A 251 -19.86 18.67 -67.76
CA ALA A 251 -21.23 18.14 -67.81
C ALA A 251 -21.30 16.57 -67.86
N ASP A 252 -22.42 16.01 -67.35
CA ASP A 252 -23.39 15.01 -67.92
C ASP A 252 -22.97 13.78 -68.75
N ALA A 253 -23.70 12.65 -68.85
CA ALA A 253 -24.81 11.98 -68.15
C ALA A 253 -25.11 10.64 -68.91
N ALA A 254 -25.70 9.63 -68.24
CA ALA A 254 -26.90 8.84 -68.64
C ALA A 254 -26.89 7.35 -68.16
N THR A 255 -27.69 6.93 -67.15
CA THR A 255 -29.08 6.36 -67.12
C THR A 255 -29.20 4.87 -67.58
N ILE A 256 -29.84 3.90 -66.89
CA ILE A 256 -31.29 3.69 -66.64
C ILE A 256 -31.61 2.46 -65.70
N ARG A 257 -32.62 2.63 -64.81
CA ARG A 257 -33.64 1.73 -64.15
C ARG A 257 -33.24 0.59 -63.19
N SER A 258 -33.69 0.53 -61.92
CA SER A 258 -35.04 0.42 -61.26
C SER A 258 -35.33 -1.05 -60.87
N GLN A 259 -35.93 -1.51 -59.75
CA GLN A 259 -36.84 -1.05 -58.68
C GLN A 259 -36.88 -2.26 -57.68
N THR A 260 -36.97 -2.17 -56.33
CA THR A 260 -38.18 -2.13 -55.45
C THR A 260 -37.68 -2.37 -54.01
N SER A 261 -37.81 -1.45 -53.03
CA SER A 261 -38.95 -1.16 -52.12
C SER A 261 -39.00 -1.90 -50.75
N THR A 262 -38.97 -1.07 -49.68
CA THR A 262 -39.75 -1.10 -48.42
C THR A 262 -39.44 -2.15 -47.33
N VAL A 263 -39.51 -1.91 -46.00
CA VAL A 263 -40.40 -1.11 -45.12
C VAL A 263 -39.65 -0.74 -43.81
N GLY A 264 -40.00 0.39 -43.19
CA GLY A 264 -39.66 0.72 -41.80
C GLY A 264 -40.90 0.83 -40.89
N ARG A 265 -40.64 0.70 -39.58
CA ARG A 265 -41.49 0.95 -38.38
C ARG A 265 -42.54 -0.11 -38.00
N SER A 266 -42.43 -0.68 -36.80
CA SER A 266 -43.02 -0.14 -35.54
C SER A 266 -43.18 -1.23 -34.46
N LEU A 267 -43.33 -0.75 -33.20
CA LEU A 267 -43.99 -1.34 -32.03
C LEU A 267 -43.17 -2.13 -30.98
N SER A 268 -43.25 -1.54 -29.78
CA SER A 268 -43.25 -2.10 -28.43
C SER A 268 -43.73 -3.55 -28.27
N LEU A 269 -43.11 -4.31 -27.36
CA LEU A 269 -43.76 -5.02 -26.23
C LEU A 269 -42.74 -5.90 -25.45
N GLU A 270 -43.16 -6.22 -24.22
CA GLU A 270 -42.54 -6.90 -23.08
C GLU A 270 -41.79 -8.24 -23.32
N PRO A 271 -41.04 -8.73 -22.30
CA PRO A 271 -40.31 -9.99 -22.40
C PRO A 271 -41.16 -11.18 -21.92
N ALA A 272 -41.42 -12.12 -22.81
CA ALA A 272 -41.88 -13.46 -22.44
C ALA A 272 -40.91 -14.53 -22.96
N SER A 273 -40.34 -15.25 -21.99
CA SER A 273 -39.93 -16.66 -22.01
C SER A 273 -40.04 -17.43 -23.32
N TYR A 274 -38.97 -18.14 -23.73
CA TYR A 274 -39.10 -19.53 -24.19
C TYR A 274 -37.78 -20.31 -24.04
N SER A 275 -37.88 -21.38 -23.27
CA SER A 275 -36.99 -22.54 -23.23
C SER A 275 -37.18 -23.45 -24.44
N ARG A 276 -36.14 -24.24 -24.74
CA ARG A 276 -36.07 -25.52 -25.51
C ARG A 276 -35.81 -25.45 -27.02
N TYR A 277 -34.62 -25.92 -27.37
CA TYR A 277 -34.28 -27.15 -28.13
C TYR A 277 -32.77 -27.35 -27.85
N LEU A 278 -32.23 -28.32 -27.10
CA LEU A 278 -32.29 -29.80 -27.08
C LEU A 278 -32.07 -30.48 -28.44
N GLY A 279 -30.94 -31.18 -28.52
CA GLY A 279 -30.58 -32.21 -29.51
C GLY A 279 -29.39 -31.80 -30.39
N SER A 280 -28.30 -32.55 -30.52
CA SER A 280 -27.93 -33.86 -29.99
C SER A 280 -26.49 -34.16 -30.41
N SER A 281 -25.70 -34.71 -29.47
CA SER A 281 -24.77 -35.85 -29.61
C SER A 281 -23.61 -35.78 -30.65
N THR A 282 -22.42 -36.37 -30.46
CA THR A 282 -22.05 -37.56 -29.68
C THR A 282 -20.52 -37.75 -29.72
N SER A 283 -20.00 -38.45 -28.68
CA SER A 283 -18.78 -39.28 -28.67
C SER A 283 -17.45 -38.53 -28.46
N ILE A 284 -16.52 -38.92 -27.59
CA ILE A 284 -16.11 -40.28 -27.19
C ILE A 284 -15.64 -40.30 -25.72
N ARG A 285 -16.30 -41.13 -24.89
CA ARG A 285 -15.68 -41.81 -23.74
C ARG A 285 -15.17 -43.16 -24.24
N LYS A 286 -13.88 -43.51 -24.01
CA LYS A 286 -13.42 -44.84 -23.56
C LYS A 286 -11.88 -44.98 -23.47
N ARG A 287 -11.45 -45.43 -22.28
CA ARG A 287 -10.35 -46.40 -21.95
C ARG A 287 -8.90 -45.88 -22.14
N PHE A 288 -7.97 -46.05 -21.19
CA PHE A 288 -7.45 -47.28 -20.55
C PHE A 288 -7.33 -47.12 -19.01
N ARG A 289 -7.84 -48.03 -18.16
CA ARG A 289 -7.28 -49.34 -17.71
C ARG A 289 -5.89 -49.24 -17.05
N LEU A 290 -5.87 -49.15 -15.72
CA LEU A 290 -4.79 -49.67 -14.86
C LEU A 290 -5.10 -51.14 -14.47
N PRO A 291 -4.08 -52.02 -14.33
CA PRO A 291 -4.28 -53.43 -14.00
C PRO A 291 -4.66 -53.66 -12.52
N ARG A 292 -5.47 -54.70 -12.29
CA ARG A 292 -5.96 -55.20 -10.98
C ARG A 292 -5.07 -56.31 -10.40
N GLY A 293 -5.10 -56.42 -9.07
CA GLY A 293 -4.70 -57.57 -8.25
C GLY A 293 -4.57 -57.18 -6.74
N ILE A 294 -5.65 -56.88 -5.99
CA ILE A 294 -6.50 -57.76 -5.10
C ILE A 294 -5.90 -57.91 -3.67
N PRO A 295 -6.66 -57.94 -2.53
CA PRO A 295 -7.93 -57.31 -2.13
C PRO A 295 -7.98 -56.84 -0.63
N GLY A 296 -9.07 -56.18 -0.18
CA GLY A 296 -9.39 -56.12 1.26
C GLY A 296 -10.47 -55.12 1.70
N LEU A 297 -11.71 -55.61 1.83
CA LEU A 297 -12.82 -55.11 2.70
C LEU A 297 -13.66 -53.89 2.25
N PRO A 298 -14.95 -53.81 2.68
CA PRO A 298 -16.09 -53.74 1.76
C PRO A 298 -16.81 -52.39 1.69
N ARG A 299 -17.64 -52.31 0.65
CA ARG A 299 -18.51 -51.20 0.19
C ARG A 299 -19.75 -51.00 1.05
N LEU A 300 -20.30 -49.78 1.04
CA LEU A 300 -21.63 -49.37 0.52
C LEU A 300 -21.87 -47.86 0.80
N SER A 301 -21.91 -47.02 -0.26
CA SER A 301 -23.11 -46.39 -0.87
C SER A 301 -23.58 -45.12 -0.13
N THR A 302 -23.19 -43.91 -0.55
CA THR A 302 -23.84 -42.98 -1.51
C THR A 302 -25.09 -42.26 -1.00
N SER A 303 -25.02 -40.92 -1.15
CA SER A 303 -26.03 -39.84 -1.10
C SER A 303 -26.38 -39.26 0.27
N GLU A 304 -25.89 -38.03 0.53
CA GLU A 304 -26.64 -36.85 1.02
C GLU A 304 -25.63 -35.69 1.18
N ALA A 305 -25.83 -34.60 0.44
CA ALA A 305 -26.24 -33.30 0.99
C ALA A 305 -25.22 -32.74 2.01
N LEU A 306 -24.48 -31.71 1.57
CA LEU A 306 -23.67 -30.84 2.41
C LEU A 306 -24.61 -29.97 3.25
N ASP A 307 -25.04 -30.50 4.40
CA ASP A 307 -25.51 -29.72 5.54
C ASP A 307 -24.45 -29.84 6.64
N LEU A 308 -23.80 -28.72 6.96
CA LEU A 308 -22.99 -28.59 8.17
C LEU A 308 -23.94 -28.16 9.31
N PRO A 309 -23.82 -28.76 10.51
CA PRO A 309 -24.86 -28.66 11.54
C PRO A 309 -24.89 -27.29 12.21
N GLU A 310 -26.10 -26.75 12.34
CA GLU A 310 -26.50 -25.95 13.48
C GLU A 310 -26.38 -26.82 14.73
N GLU A 311 -25.36 -26.60 15.56
CA GLU A 311 -25.42 -27.08 16.94
C GLU A 311 -26.32 -26.13 17.75
N SER A 312 -27.57 -26.56 17.84
CA SER A 312 -28.55 -26.18 18.83
C SER A 312 -27.98 -26.30 20.25
N PHE A 313 -27.76 -25.17 20.92
CA PHE A 313 -27.68 -25.09 22.38
C PHE A 313 -29.05 -24.68 22.94
N ASP A 314 -30.05 -25.54 22.74
CA ASP A 314 -31.31 -25.53 23.48
C ASP A 314 -31.68 -26.98 23.80
N SER A 315 -31.19 -27.47 24.95
CA SER A 315 -31.93 -28.37 25.87
C SER A 315 -30.96 -29.09 26.84
N VAL A 316 -30.61 -28.44 27.95
CA VAL A 316 -30.44 -29.15 29.23
C VAL A 316 -31.01 -28.24 30.32
N ILE A 317 -32.32 -28.38 30.57
CA ILE A 317 -32.98 -27.79 31.72
C ILE A 317 -33.38 -28.92 32.69
N TYR A 318 -32.97 -28.70 33.95
CA TYR A 318 -33.27 -29.37 35.22
C TYR A 318 -32.77 -30.82 35.38
N THR A 319 -31.92 -31.11 36.37
CA THR A 319 -32.17 -30.92 37.80
C THR A 319 -30.86 -31.10 38.56
N LEU A 320 -30.62 -30.32 39.63
CA LEU A 320 -29.94 -30.69 40.89
C LEU A 320 -29.73 -29.40 41.74
N PRO A 321 -29.58 -29.51 43.07
CA PRO A 321 -30.53 -28.97 44.02
C PRO A 321 -30.17 -27.57 44.53
N SER A 322 -31.18 -26.88 45.05
CA SER A 322 -31.02 -25.71 45.90
C SER A 322 -29.94 -25.92 46.97
N PRO A 323 -28.90 -25.07 47.07
CA PRO A 323 -28.15 -25.00 48.30
C PRO A 323 -29.07 -24.31 49.31
N ARG A 324 -29.57 -25.10 50.27
CA ARG A 324 -30.13 -24.56 51.51
C ARG A 324 -29.05 -23.67 52.12
N TYR A 325 -29.29 -22.37 52.14
CA TYR A 325 -28.49 -21.46 52.94
C TYR A 325 -28.56 -21.91 54.40
N PRO A 326 -27.44 -22.18 55.08
CA PRO A 326 -27.48 -22.34 56.52
C PRO A 326 -27.85 -20.96 57.11
N ARG A 327 -29.01 -20.90 57.78
CA ARG A 327 -29.27 -19.86 58.77
C ARG A 327 -28.23 -20.02 59.87
N PHE A 328 -27.14 -19.26 59.82
CA PHE A 328 -26.28 -19.07 60.98
C PHE A 328 -26.96 -18.08 61.93
N CYS A 329 -27.81 -18.63 62.80
CA CYS A 329 -28.05 -18.08 64.13
C CYS A 329 -26.95 -18.63 65.05
N SER A 330 -25.90 -17.87 65.31
CA SER A 330 -25.13 -17.93 66.57
C SER A 330 -24.13 -16.78 66.65
N PRO A 331 -23.94 -16.16 67.82
CA PRO A 331 -23.05 -15.03 68.02
C PRO A 331 -21.60 -15.49 68.05
N LEU A 332 -20.73 -14.88 67.24
CA LEU A 332 -19.27 -14.97 67.40
C LEU A 332 -18.76 -13.70 68.11
N PRO A 333 -17.65 -13.80 68.85
CA PRO A 333 -17.48 -13.19 70.16
C PRO A 333 -17.08 -11.72 70.07
N CYS A 334 -17.45 -10.97 71.10
CA CYS A 334 -16.89 -9.66 71.40
C CYS A 334 -15.37 -9.72 71.54
N PHE A 335 -14.63 -9.49 70.46
CA PHE A 335 -13.23 -9.03 70.50
C PHE A 335 -13.06 -7.93 69.45
N TRP A 336 -13.53 -6.74 69.78
CA TRP A 336 -13.30 -5.52 69.01
C TRP A 336 -12.13 -4.78 69.65
N ALA A 337 -10.90 -5.19 69.33
CA ALA A 337 -9.77 -4.29 69.50
C ALA A 337 -9.81 -3.27 68.36
N LEU A 338 -10.15 -2.02 68.69
CA LEU A 338 -9.97 -0.88 67.78
C LEU A 338 -8.50 -0.81 67.35
N PRO A 339 -8.19 -0.43 66.09
CA PRO A 339 -6.82 -0.13 65.70
C PRO A 339 -6.27 0.99 66.60
N GLU A 340 -5.04 0.86 67.10
CA GLU A 340 -4.41 1.80 68.05
C GLU A 340 -4.30 3.26 67.53
N HIS A 341 -4.64 3.51 66.27
CA HIS A 341 -4.57 4.82 65.59
C HIS A 341 -5.94 5.44 65.20
N ALA A 342 -7.08 4.91 65.67
CA ALA A 342 -8.36 5.60 65.47
C ALA A 342 -8.42 6.89 66.34
N PRO A 343 -8.80 8.06 65.78
CA PRO A 343 -8.84 9.30 66.55
C PRO A 343 -9.87 9.18 67.69
N ARG A 344 -9.41 9.29 68.93
CA ARG A 344 -10.28 9.37 70.11
C ARG A 344 -10.95 10.74 70.11
N LEU A 345 -12.20 10.81 69.67
CA LEU A 345 -13.02 12.01 69.86
C LEU A 345 -13.35 12.16 71.34
N GLY A 346 -12.87 13.25 71.94
CA GLY A 346 -13.38 13.78 73.20
C GLY A 346 -14.76 14.39 72.95
N CYS A 347 -15.82 13.57 72.97
CA CYS A 347 -17.20 14.02 72.97
C CYS A 347 -17.99 13.13 73.92
N GLU A 348 -18.00 13.52 75.20
CA GLU A 348 -18.94 12.99 76.19
C GLU A 348 -20.36 13.45 75.79
N GLY A 349 -21.15 12.54 75.21
CA GLY A 349 -22.56 12.81 74.89
C GLY A 349 -23.16 12.10 73.67
N SER A 350 -22.38 11.40 72.84
CA SER A 350 -22.92 10.70 71.64
C SER A 350 -23.32 9.25 71.92
N SER A 351 -24.40 8.78 71.28
CA SER A 351 -24.94 7.43 71.46
C SER A 351 -23.97 6.36 70.91
N ASN A 352 -24.02 5.13 71.42
CA ASN A 352 -23.19 4.02 70.92
C ASN A 352 -23.34 3.79 69.39
N ARG A 353 -24.48 4.20 68.81
CA ARG A 353 -24.75 4.12 67.37
C ARG A 353 -23.90 5.14 66.58
N ASP A 354 -23.77 6.36 67.09
CA ASP A 354 -23.00 7.43 66.44
C ASP A 354 -21.50 7.11 66.42
N ARG A 355 -20.99 6.52 67.51
CA ARG A 355 -19.59 6.08 67.63
C ARG A 355 -19.27 4.95 66.63
N TRP A 356 -20.22 4.04 66.42
CA TRP A 356 -20.11 2.95 65.46
C TRP A 356 -20.19 3.40 64.00
N GLU A 357 -21.07 4.37 63.71
CA GLU A 357 -21.18 4.98 62.39
C GLU A 357 -19.95 5.83 62.05
N PHE A 358 -19.39 6.56 63.04
CA PHE A 358 -18.13 7.27 62.89
C PHE A 358 -16.95 6.32 62.61
N THR A 359 -16.86 5.21 63.34
CA THR A 359 -15.78 4.22 63.15
C THR A 359 -15.87 3.58 61.76
N ARG A 360 -17.07 3.22 61.29
CA ARG A 360 -17.28 2.70 59.92
C ARG A 360 -16.98 3.74 58.84
N ALA A 361 -17.34 5.00 59.06
CA ALA A 361 -17.00 6.09 58.15
C ALA A 361 -15.48 6.34 58.09
N TRP A 362 -14.79 6.27 59.22
CA TRP A 362 -13.34 6.39 59.30
C TRP A 362 -12.62 5.23 58.58
N VAL A 363 -13.05 3.97 58.81
CA VAL A 363 -12.49 2.80 58.10
C VAL A 363 -12.71 2.91 56.58
N ARG A 364 -13.89 3.36 56.13
CA ARG A 364 -14.18 3.64 54.71
C ARG A 364 -13.28 4.73 54.14
N GLY A 365 -13.01 5.79 54.91
CA GLY A 365 -12.10 6.87 54.53
C GLY A 365 -10.67 6.37 54.32
N ARG A 366 -10.13 5.64 55.30
CA ARG A 366 -8.78 5.05 55.23
C ARG A 366 -8.64 4.05 54.09
N MET A 367 -9.64 3.19 53.90
CA MET A 367 -9.71 2.25 52.78
C MET A 367 -9.60 2.97 51.43
N GLN A 368 -10.30 4.09 51.24
CA GLN A 368 -10.26 4.88 49.99
C GLN A 368 -8.95 5.67 49.83
N GLU A 369 -8.33 6.13 50.92
CA GLU A 369 -7.01 6.78 50.91
C GLU A 369 -5.91 5.81 50.46
N CYS A 370 -5.87 4.61 51.04
CA CYS A 370 -4.95 3.55 50.63
C CYS A 370 -5.13 3.17 49.15
N ALA A 371 -6.38 3.11 48.68
CA ALA A 371 -6.70 2.83 47.28
C ALA A 371 -6.22 3.95 46.35
N LYS A 372 -6.34 5.21 46.78
CA LYS A 372 -5.81 6.37 46.04
C LYS A 372 -4.28 6.38 45.97
N ALA A 373 -3.60 5.83 46.98
CA ALA A 373 -2.15 5.67 47.00
C ALA A 373 -1.64 4.46 46.19
N GLY A 374 -2.54 3.66 45.58
CA GLY A 374 -2.17 2.47 44.81
C GLY A 374 -1.90 1.21 45.65
N ASN A 375 -2.11 1.26 46.97
CA ASN A 375 -1.84 0.15 47.88
C ASN A 375 -3.12 -0.66 48.15
N LEU A 376 -3.36 -1.67 47.30
CA LEU A 376 -4.58 -2.48 47.34
C LEU A 376 -4.62 -3.46 48.53
N THR A 377 -3.46 -3.94 49.01
CA THR A 377 -3.38 -4.90 50.11
C THR A 377 -3.84 -4.29 51.43
N ASP A 378 -3.44 -3.05 51.70
CA ASP A 378 -3.87 -2.33 52.91
C ASP A 378 -5.33 -1.91 52.82
N SER A 379 -5.80 -1.51 51.63
CA SER A 379 -7.22 -1.27 51.41
C SER A 379 -8.09 -2.51 51.65
N LEU A 380 -7.63 -3.69 51.21
CA LEU A 380 -8.33 -4.96 51.40
C LEU A 380 -8.38 -5.39 52.87
N SER A 381 -7.32 -5.12 53.65
CA SER A 381 -7.31 -5.40 55.09
C SER A 381 -8.34 -4.54 55.83
N PHE A 382 -8.50 -3.26 55.46
CA PHE A 382 -9.57 -2.41 55.99
C PHE A 382 -10.97 -2.81 55.52
N LEU A 383 -11.13 -3.31 54.28
CA LEU A 383 -12.42 -3.80 53.77
C LEU A 383 -12.91 -5.04 54.54
N ARG A 384 -11.99 -5.93 54.94
CA ARG A 384 -12.29 -7.14 55.73
C ARG A 384 -12.75 -6.85 57.17
N LEU A 385 -12.48 -5.64 57.68
CA LEU A 385 -12.98 -5.17 58.97
C LEU A 385 -14.44 -4.69 58.91
N LEU A 386 -15.04 -4.63 57.70
CA LEU A 386 -16.43 -4.24 57.47
C LEU A 386 -17.25 -5.45 57.01
N VAL A 387 -18.59 -5.32 57.07
CA VAL A 387 -19.49 -6.11 56.22
C VAL A 387 -19.61 -5.34 54.90
N PRO A 388 -18.89 -5.73 53.85
CA PRO A 388 -18.70 -4.86 52.70
C PRO A 388 -19.97 -4.79 51.83
N SER A 389 -20.47 -3.57 51.62
CA SER A 389 -21.58 -3.33 50.70
C SER A 389 -21.08 -3.15 49.26
N ILE A 390 -22.00 -3.17 48.29
CA ILE A 390 -21.63 -2.94 46.88
C ILE A 390 -21.05 -1.53 46.66
N LEU A 391 -21.45 -0.55 47.48
CA LEU A 391 -20.92 0.81 47.46
C LEU A 391 -19.48 0.87 47.96
N ASP A 392 -19.12 0.02 48.93
CA ASP A 392 -17.77 -0.06 49.48
C ASP A 392 -16.80 -0.63 48.44
N TYR A 393 -17.18 -1.72 47.75
CA TYR A 393 -16.43 -2.28 46.62
C TYR A 393 -16.34 -1.31 45.43
N ASN A 394 -17.46 -0.71 45.03
CA ASN A 394 -17.47 0.24 43.91
C ASN A 394 -16.63 1.49 44.20
N GLY A 395 -16.70 2.01 45.44
CA GLY A 395 -15.89 3.13 45.88
C GLY A 395 -14.39 2.80 45.88
N LEU A 396 -14.03 1.60 46.35
CA LEU A 396 -12.66 1.09 46.30
C LEU A 396 -12.14 0.99 44.85
N LEU A 397 -12.89 0.28 43.99
CA LEU A 397 -12.55 0.08 42.57
C LEU A 397 -12.36 1.42 41.86
N TYR A 398 -13.27 2.38 42.07
CA TYR A 398 -13.21 3.69 41.46
C TYR A 398 -11.96 4.48 41.89
N ARG A 399 -11.61 4.46 43.18
CA ARG A 399 -10.45 5.17 43.72
C ARG A 399 -9.14 4.53 43.26
N TYR A 400 -9.07 3.20 43.25
CA TYR A 400 -7.90 2.46 42.79
C TYR A 400 -7.63 2.67 41.30
N LEU A 401 -8.65 2.56 40.45
CA LEU A 401 -8.51 2.78 39.00
C LEU A 401 -8.06 4.21 38.65
N ARG A 402 -8.33 5.19 39.50
CA ARG A 402 -7.93 6.60 39.31
C ARG A 402 -6.52 6.91 39.84
N SER A 403 -5.88 5.97 40.54
CA SER A 403 -4.53 6.16 41.13
C SER A 403 -3.38 6.11 40.10
N GLY A 404 -3.62 5.55 38.90
CA GLY A 404 -2.61 5.42 37.84
C GLY A 404 -1.63 4.25 38.02
N HIS A 405 -1.36 3.81 39.26
CA HIS A 405 -0.53 2.64 39.60
C HIS A 405 -1.39 1.39 39.81
N VAL A 406 -1.93 0.85 38.73
CA VAL A 406 -2.90 -0.24 38.76
C VAL A 406 -2.28 -1.54 38.24
N SER A 407 -2.34 -2.60 39.06
CA SER A 407 -2.09 -3.98 38.62
C SER A 407 -3.40 -4.63 38.20
N VAL A 408 -3.46 -5.15 36.97
CA VAL A 408 -4.63 -5.84 36.43
C VAL A 408 -4.92 -7.12 37.21
N ASP A 409 -3.89 -7.86 37.61
CA ASP A 409 -4.02 -9.08 38.44
C ASP A 409 -4.63 -8.77 39.81
N ALA A 410 -4.21 -7.66 40.43
CA ALA A 410 -4.75 -7.21 41.71
C ALA A 410 -6.24 -6.79 41.59
N LEU A 411 -6.61 -6.14 40.48
CA LEU A 411 -7.99 -5.79 40.15
C LEU A 411 -8.86 -7.05 39.92
N GLY A 412 -8.34 -8.03 39.19
CA GLY A 412 -8.99 -9.32 38.94
C GLY A 412 -9.22 -10.11 40.24
N ASN A 413 -8.22 -10.14 41.12
CA ASN A 413 -8.33 -10.77 42.44
C ASN A 413 -9.40 -10.10 43.33
N LEU A 414 -9.44 -8.76 43.35
CA LEU A 414 -10.47 -8.01 44.07
C LEU A 414 -11.88 -8.29 43.53
N PHE A 415 -12.03 -8.36 42.20
CA PHE A 415 -13.31 -8.68 41.58
C PHE A 415 -13.73 -10.14 41.84
N ALA A 416 -12.78 -11.09 41.85
CA ALA A 416 -13.02 -12.47 42.24
C ALA A 416 -13.41 -12.60 43.73
N GLU A 417 -12.79 -11.83 44.62
CA GLU A 417 -13.15 -11.78 46.04
C GLU A 417 -14.57 -11.25 46.23
N MET A 418 -14.95 -10.20 45.49
CA MET A 418 -16.33 -9.69 45.46
C MET A 418 -17.34 -10.75 45.00
N LYS A 419 -16.99 -11.54 43.97
CA LYS A 419 -17.86 -12.62 43.47
C LYS A 419 -18.01 -13.79 44.45
N ARG A 420 -16.95 -14.13 45.18
CA ARG A 420 -16.88 -15.32 46.03
C ARG A 420 -17.40 -15.08 47.44
N PHE A 421 -17.14 -13.91 48.01
CA PHE A 421 -17.46 -13.59 49.41
C PHE A 421 -18.29 -12.31 49.58
N GLY A 422 -18.45 -11.51 48.52
CA GLY A 422 -19.12 -10.20 48.55
C GLY A 422 -20.51 -10.16 47.89
N PRO A 423 -21.10 -8.96 47.75
CA PRO A 423 -22.40 -8.75 47.10
C PRO A 423 -22.31 -8.92 45.57
N ARG A 424 -23.41 -9.36 44.94
CA ARG A 424 -23.48 -9.57 43.47
C ARG A 424 -23.14 -8.28 42.71
N PRO A 425 -22.23 -8.33 41.70
CA PRO A 425 -21.92 -7.18 40.85
C PRO A 425 -23.17 -6.62 40.16
N ASN A 426 -23.22 -5.29 40.02
CA ASN A 426 -24.28 -4.61 39.26
C ASN A 426 -23.68 -3.87 38.05
N VAL A 427 -24.55 -3.29 37.21
CA VAL A 427 -24.15 -2.51 36.02
C VAL A 427 -23.14 -1.41 36.36
N TRP A 428 -23.25 -0.80 37.55
CA TRP A 428 -22.34 0.25 38.00
C TRP A 428 -20.93 -0.29 38.28
N THR A 429 -20.81 -1.47 38.89
CA THR A 429 -19.53 -2.16 39.10
C THR A 429 -18.80 -2.41 37.77
N PHE A 430 -19.51 -2.98 36.79
CA PHE A 430 -18.95 -3.22 35.45
C PHE A 430 -18.57 -1.93 34.73
N ASN A 431 -19.39 -0.87 34.82
CA ASN A 431 -19.08 0.42 34.20
C ASN A 431 -17.87 1.11 34.85
N ILE A 432 -17.65 0.98 36.16
CA ILE A 432 -16.45 1.51 36.83
C ILE A 432 -15.20 0.80 36.29
N LEU A 433 -15.22 -0.53 36.28
CA LEU A 433 -14.12 -1.36 35.78
C LEU A 433 -13.81 -1.04 34.31
N PHE A 434 -14.84 -1.08 33.45
CA PHE A 434 -14.72 -0.78 32.04
C PHE A 434 -14.14 0.62 31.78
N ASN A 435 -14.68 1.66 32.43
CA ASN A 435 -14.22 3.03 32.21
C ASN A 435 -12.79 3.24 32.70
N GLY A 436 -12.43 2.66 33.85
CA GLY A 436 -11.09 2.73 34.42
C GLY A 436 -10.04 2.02 33.55
N LEU A 437 -10.31 0.78 33.14
CA LEU A 437 -9.43 0.03 32.24
C LEU A 437 -9.26 0.72 30.89
N CYS A 438 -10.36 1.24 30.32
CA CYS A 438 -10.31 2.06 29.12
C CYS A 438 -9.42 3.30 29.31
N THR A 439 -9.49 4.01 30.44
CA THR A 439 -8.64 5.20 30.68
C THR A 439 -7.16 4.86 30.80
N LEU A 440 -6.84 3.70 31.35
CA LEU A 440 -5.45 3.23 31.54
C LEU A 440 -4.84 2.61 30.27
N GLY A 441 -5.65 2.25 29.28
CA GLY A 441 -5.18 1.68 28.00
C GLY A 441 -5.19 0.15 27.95
N TYR A 442 -5.67 -0.52 28.99
CA TYR A 442 -5.87 -1.98 29.02
C TYR A 442 -7.16 -2.36 28.28
N LEU A 443 -7.12 -2.34 26.94
CA LEU A 443 -8.32 -2.46 26.11
C LEU A 443 -8.86 -3.89 26.00
N GLU A 444 -7.99 -4.91 26.00
CA GLU A 444 -8.40 -6.34 25.98
C GLU A 444 -9.15 -6.71 27.27
N ASP A 445 -8.60 -6.33 28.42
CA ASP A 445 -9.25 -6.55 29.72
C ASP A 445 -10.58 -5.79 29.83
N ALA A 446 -10.65 -4.58 29.25
CA ALA A 446 -11.90 -3.82 29.18
C ALA A 446 -12.97 -4.53 28.33
N PHE A 447 -12.58 -5.23 27.26
CA PHE A 447 -13.50 -6.04 26.46
C PHE A 447 -13.98 -7.27 27.23
N TYR A 448 -13.08 -7.97 27.93
CA TYR A 448 -13.44 -9.09 28.80
C TYR A 448 -14.48 -8.70 29.84
N VAL A 449 -14.34 -7.53 30.48
CA VAL A 449 -15.34 -7.00 31.42
C VAL A 449 -16.72 -6.79 30.77
N LEU A 450 -16.79 -6.44 29.48
CA LEU A 450 -18.06 -6.32 28.75
C LEU A 450 -18.66 -7.68 28.39
N GLU A 451 -17.86 -8.68 28.02
CA GLU A 451 -18.32 -10.05 27.80
C GLU A 451 -18.85 -10.68 29.10
N GLU A 452 -18.16 -10.42 30.21
CA GLU A 452 -18.57 -10.88 31.54
C GLU A 452 -19.84 -10.16 32.03
N MET A 453 -20.02 -8.88 31.68
CA MET A 453 -21.27 -8.17 31.91
C MET A 453 -22.44 -8.85 31.16
N TRP A 454 -22.22 -9.27 29.91
CA TRP A 454 -23.22 -9.98 29.10
C TRP A 454 -23.56 -11.35 29.67
N SER A 455 -22.57 -12.14 30.11
CA SER A 455 -22.80 -13.47 30.69
C SER A 455 -23.58 -13.42 32.01
N HIS A 456 -23.49 -12.31 32.75
CA HIS A 456 -24.30 -12.05 33.95
C HIS A 456 -25.70 -11.48 33.66
N GLY A 457 -26.12 -11.41 32.39
CA GLY A 457 -27.45 -10.96 31.97
C GLY A 457 -27.60 -9.44 31.88
N PHE A 458 -26.50 -8.68 31.93
CA PHE A 458 -26.52 -7.23 31.74
C PHE A 458 -26.11 -6.88 30.30
N VAL A 459 -26.89 -6.04 29.62
CA VAL A 459 -26.60 -5.64 28.23
C VAL A 459 -25.57 -4.50 28.21
N PRO A 460 -24.37 -4.68 27.59
CA PRO A 460 -23.43 -3.58 27.38
C PRO A 460 -24.10 -2.42 26.64
N SER A 461 -23.84 -1.20 27.10
CA SER A 461 -24.39 -0.01 26.45
C SER A 461 -23.68 0.28 25.12
N PHE A 462 -24.41 0.85 24.16
CA PHE A 462 -23.82 1.35 22.91
C PHE A 462 -22.65 2.31 23.14
N VAL A 463 -22.76 3.18 24.16
CA VAL A 463 -21.73 4.15 24.54
C VAL A 463 -20.44 3.45 24.98
N SER A 464 -20.55 2.37 25.77
CA SER A 464 -19.41 1.57 26.21
C SER A 464 -18.69 0.94 25.01
N LEU A 465 -19.44 0.24 24.13
CA LEU A 465 -18.85 -0.43 22.97
C LEU A 465 -18.24 0.55 21.96
N ARG A 466 -18.90 1.68 21.70
CA ARG A 466 -18.37 2.74 20.85
C ARG A 466 -17.08 3.35 21.42
N LYS A 467 -17.03 3.59 22.74
CA LYS A 467 -15.82 4.12 23.40
C LYS A 467 -14.65 3.16 23.24
N LEU A 468 -14.89 1.87 23.41
CA LEU A 468 -13.87 0.83 23.22
C LEU A 468 -13.41 0.76 21.76
N MET A 469 -14.35 0.75 20.81
CA MET A 469 -14.07 0.77 19.37
C MET A 469 -13.20 1.97 18.97
N LYS A 470 -13.54 3.18 19.45
CA LYS A 470 -12.77 4.38 19.15
C LYS A 470 -11.34 4.30 19.71
N LYS A 471 -11.18 3.78 20.94
CA LYS A 471 -9.86 3.62 21.57
C LYS A 471 -9.02 2.54 20.90
N SER A 472 -9.61 1.39 20.54
CA SER A 472 -8.91 0.30 19.86
C SER A 472 -8.45 0.70 18.46
N LEU A 473 -9.25 1.50 17.74
CA LEU A 473 -8.86 2.06 16.45
C LEU A 473 -7.72 3.08 16.58
N ALA A 474 -7.69 3.87 17.66
CA ALA A 474 -6.62 4.83 17.93
C ALA A 474 -5.30 4.15 18.37
N SER A 475 -5.37 3.03 19.09
CA SER A 475 -4.19 2.25 19.49
C SER A 475 -3.64 1.35 18.38
N GLY A 476 -4.38 1.17 17.28
CA GLY A 476 -4.01 0.25 16.20
C GLY A 476 -4.28 -1.23 16.51
N SER A 477 -5.02 -1.53 17.59
CA SER A 477 -5.39 -2.89 17.99
C SER A 477 -6.52 -3.43 17.09
N LEU A 478 -6.14 -3.95 15.92
CA LEU A 478 -7.08 -4.39 14.89
C LEU A 478 -7.92 -5.62 15.29
N GLU A 479 -7.34 -6.56 16.02
CA GLU A 479 -8.03 -7.80 16.43
C GLU A 479 -9.17 -7.49 17.41
N LEU A 480 -8.87 -6.72 18.45
CA LEU A 480 -9.87 -6.21 19.39
C LEU A 480 -10.98 -5.42 18.69
N SER A 481 -10.62 -4.57 17.73
CA SER A 481 -11.60 -3.77 16.99
C SER A 481 -12.58 -4.64 16.18
N LEU A 482 -12.12 -5.78 15.65
CA LEU A 482 -12.97 -6.77 14.98
C LEU A 482 -13.87 -7.52 15.96
N GLN A 483 -13.37 -7.89 17.14
CA GLN A 483 -14.15 -8.53 18.19
C GLN A 483 -15.27 -7.61 18.71
N VAL A 484 -14.94 -6.34 18.98
CA VAL A 484 -15.91 -5.31 19.38
C VAL A 484 -16.98 -5.12 18.30
N LEU A 485 -16.58 -5.07 17.02
CA LEU A 485 -17.53 -4.99 15.91
C LEU A 485 -18.49 -6.18 15.89
N ARG A 486 -17.99 -7.42 16.06
CA ARG A 486 -18.83 -8.62 16.10
C ARG A 486 -19.82 -8.57 17.25
N LEU A 487 -19.37 -8.18 18.44
CA LEU A 487 -20.24 -8.04 19.61
C LEU A 487 -21.31 -6.96 19.38
N MET A 488 -20.94 -5.79 18.84
CA MET A 488 -21.91 -4.74 18.47
C MET A 488 -22.96 -5.26 17.50
N LEU A 489 -22.56 -5.98 16.45
CA LEU A 489 -23.47 -6.52 15.45
C LEU A 489 -24.37 -7.63 16.01
N ASN A 490 -23.90 -8.44 16.97
CA ASN A 490 -24.72 -9.44 17.67
C ASN A 490 -25.81 -8.78 18.53
N LEU A 491 -25.49 -7.62 19.11
CA LEU A 491 -26.42 -6.80 19.91
C LEU A 491 -27.31 -5.88 19.06
N ASN A 492 -27.26 -5.98 17.72
CA ASN A 492 -27.93 -5.09 16.77
C ASN A 492 -27.57 -3.60 16.94
N TYR A 493 -26.38 -3.32 17.46
CA TYR A 493 -25.80 -1.98 17.47
C TYR A 493 -25.02 -1.73 16.18
N PHE A 494 -25.29 -0.59 15.54
CA PHE A 494 -24.59 -0.18 14.33
C PHE A 494 -23.47 0.81 14.68
N PRO A 495 -22.19 0.49 14.38
CA PRO A 495 -21.11 1.45 14.53
C PRO A 495 -21.27 2.63 13.58
N THR A 496 -20.61 3.75 13.89
CA THR A 496 -20.68 4.93 13.01
C THR A 496 -19.93 4.71 11.70
N PHE A 497 -20.34 5.41 10.63
CA PHE A 497 -19.65 5.37 9.33
C PHE A 497 -18.15 5.66 9.43
N GLN A 498 -17.75 6.57 10.33
CA GLN A 498 -16.35 6.91 10.55
C GLN A 498 -15.58 5.76 11.19
N ASP A 499 -16.15 5.10 12.20
CA ASP A 499 -15.51 3.99 12.91
C ASP A 499 -15.30 2.79 11.97
N VAL A 500 -16.32 2.49 11.14
CA VAL A 500 -16.24 1.43 10.11
C VAL A 500 -15.20 1.78 9.05
N SER A 501 -15.21 3.01 8.54
CA SER A 501 -14.26 3.46 7.51
C SER A 501 -12.82 3.35 8.03
N ASN A 502 -12.57 3.84 9.26
CA ASN A 502 -11.27 3.79 9.90
C ASN A 502 -10.81 2.34 10.15
N LEU A 503 -11.71 1.46 10.61
CA LEU A 503 -11.40 0.04 10.80
C LEU A 503 -10.93 -0.60 9.49
N ILE A 504 -11.71 -0.44 8.43
CA ILE A 504 -11.42 -1.04 7.13
C ILE A 504 -10.12 -0.48 6.55
N ILE A 505 -9.93 0.83 6.60
CA ILE A 505 -8.69 1.48 6.11
C ILE A 505 -7.48 1.00 6.91
N ASN A 506 -7.58 0.88 8.23
CA ASN A 506 -6.48 0.39 9.05
C ASN A 506 -6.18 -1.09 8.80
N LEU A 507 -7.20 -1.93 8.57
CA LEU A 507 -7.00 -3.33 8.15
C LEU A 507 -6.30 -3.43 6.78
N ILE A 508 -6.67 -2.57 5.83
CA ILE A 508 -6.03 -2.46 4.51
C ILE A 508 -4.57 -2.03 4.67
N ARG A 509 -4.28 -0.99 5.47
CA ARG A 509 -2.91 -0.50 5.72
C ARG A 509 -2.02 -1.57 6.36
N SER A 510 -2.58 -2.42 7.20
CA SER A 510 -1.88 -3.56 7.80
C SER A 510 -1.86 -4.82 6.93
N ASN A 511 -2.25 -4.72 5.66
CA ASN A 511 -2.25 -5.81 4.68
C ASN A 511 -3.13 -7.03 5.08
N LYS A 512 -4.16 -6.82 5.91
CA LYS A 512 -5.10 -7.86 6.37
C LYS A 512 -6.40 -7.86 5.57
N ILE A 513 -6.27 -8.11 4.27
CA ILE A 513 -7.30 -7.87 3.25
C ILE A 513 -8.50 -8.81 3.39
N CYS A 514 -8.26 -10.08 3.74
CA CYS A 514 -9.33 -11.05 3.94
C CYS A 514 -10.26 -10.64 5.10
N GLN A 515 -9.69 -10.16 6.21
CA GLN A 515 -10.46 -9.69 7.36
C GLN A 515 -11.23 -8.40 7.03
N ALA A 516 -10.61 -7.48 6.28
CA ALA A 516 -11.28 -6.27 5.80
C ALA A 516 -12.50 -6.59 4.92
N TYR A 517 -12.35 -7.52 3.97
CA TYR A 517 -13.45 -7.96 3.11
C TYR A 517 -14.55 -8.69 3.90
N GLN A 518 -14.19 -9.56 4.85
CA GLN A 518 -15.17 -10.23 5.72
C GLN A 518 -15.99 -9.23 6.51
N ALA A 519 -15.34 -8.29 7.22
CA ALA A 519 -16.02 -7.24 7.97
C ALA A 519 -16.95 -6.42 7.05
N PHE A 520 -16.49 -6.06 5.85
CA PHE A 520 -17.28 -5.34 4.86
C PHE A 520 -18.48 -6.15 4.35
N SER A 521 -18.30 -7.44 4.07
CA SER A 521 -19.37 -8.32 3.59
C SER A 521 -20.49 -8.52 4.62
N ILE A 522 -20.13 -8.66 5.91
CA ILE A 522 -21.08 -8.76 7.02
C ILE A 522 -21.88 -7.46 7.14
N LEU A 523 -21.21 -6.31 7.05
CA LEU A 523 -21.85 -5.00 7.11
C LEU A 523 -22.81 -4.76 5.94
N LEU A 524 -22.39 -5.10 4.71
CA LEU A 524 -23.26 -5.05 3.53
C LEU A 524 -24.47 -5.98 3.65
N GLY A 525 -24.27 -7.18 4.21
CA GLY A 525 -25.34 -8.15 4.46
C GLY A 525 -26.41 -7.62 5.41
N LYS A 526 -26.01 -6.86 6.45
CA LYS A 526 -26.93 -6.20 7.39
C LYS A 526 -27.52 -4.87 6.87
N GLY A 527 -27.30 -4.52 5.61
CA GLY A 527 -27.86 -3.31 4.98
C GLY A 527 -27.08 -2.02 5.24
N PHE A 528 -25.90 -2.09 5.85
CA PHE A 528 -25.02 -0.95 6.02
C PHE A 528 -24.22 -0.73 4.73
N VAL A 529 -24.40 0.42 4.07
CA VAL A 529 -23.68 0.77 2.83
C VAL A 529 -22.53 1.73 3.21
N PRO A 530 -21.26 1.30 3.19
CA PRO A 530 -20.15 2.17 3.52
C PRO A 530 -19.96 3.25 2.45
N ASN A 531 -19.24 4.31 2.78
CA ASN A 531 -19.01 5.41 1.85
C ASN A 531 -18.24 4.96 0.59
N VAL A 532 -18.33 5.79 -0.46
CA VAL A 532 -17.67 5.58 -1.77
C VAL A 532 -16.16 5.36 -1.63
N TYR A 533 -15.53 6.11 -0.72
CA TYR A 533 -14.09 6.00 -0.46
C TYR A 533 -13.69 4.63 0.09
N THR A 534 -14.42 4.10 1.07
CA THR A 534 -14.19 2.79 1.67
C THR A 534 -14.44 1.66 0.67
N CYS A 535 -15.51 1.77 -0.12
CA CYS A 535 -15.80 0.80 -1.20
C CYS A 535 -14.67 0.76 -2.23
N ASN A 536 -14.23 1.93 -2.71
CA ASN A 536 -13.13 2.03 -3.68
C ASN A 536 -11.80 1.55 -3.09
N SER A 537 -11.53 1.81 -1.81
CA SER A 537 -10.32 1.36 -1.13
C SER A 537 -10.25 -0.17 -1.06
N ILE A 538 -11.35 -0.85 -0.70
CA ILE A 538 -11.40 -2.32 -0.69
C ILE A 538 -11.30 -2.87 -2.11
N LEU A 539 -12.03 -2.30 -3.07
CA LEU A 539 -11.94 -2.72 -4.47
C LEU A 539 -10.50 -2.63 -4.99
N PHE A 540 -9.83 -1.51 -4.73
CA PHE A 540 -8.44 -1.29 -5.12
C PHE A 540 -7.48 -2.29 -4.48
N ASP A 541 -7.66 -2.58 -3.18
CA ASP A 541 -6.78 -3.47 -2.44
C ASP A 541 -6.97 -4.95 -2.79
N LEU A 542 -8.22 -5.39 -3.02
CA LEU A 542 -8.53 -6.71 -3.59
C LEU A 542 -7.90 -6.88 -4.97
N CYS A 543 -7.99 -5.84 -5.81
CA CYS A 543 -7.37 -5.80 -7.13
C CYS A 543 -5.84 -5.84 -7.06
N LYS A 544 -5.23 -5.13 -6.11
CA LYS A 544 -3.78 -5.14 -5.86
C LYS A 544 -3.28 -6.51 -5.43
N SER A 545 -4.13 -7.31 -4.79
CA SER A 545 -3.78 -8.59 -4.16
C SER A 545 -4.13 -9.81 -5.00
N TYR A 546 -4.24 -9.61 -6.32
CA TYR A 546 -4.48 -10.66 -7.31
C TYR A 546 -5.80 -11.44 -7.10
N ARG A 547 -6.81 -10.85 -6.42
CA ARG A 547 -8.15 -11.44 -6.23
C ARG A 547 -9.22 -10.66 -7.02
N SER A 548 -9.12 -10.72 -8.35
CA SER A 548 -10.02 -9.99 -9.27
C SER A 548 -11.43 -10.56 -9.31
N ASP A 549 -11.59 -11.86 -9.08
CA ASP A 549 -12.85 -12.59 -8.97
C ASP A 549 -13.73 -12.04 -7.83
N VAL A 550 -13.14 -11.89 -6.64
CA VAL A 550 -13.80 -11.30 -5.48
C VAL A 550 -14.06 -9.81 -5.71
N ALA A 551 -13.13 -9.09 -6.34
CA ALA A 551 -13.35 -7.68 -6.69
C ALA A 551 -14.51 -7.48 -7.67
N LEU A 552 -14.65 -8.37 -8.68
CA LEU A 552 -15.71 -8.32 -9.68
C LEU A 552 -17.08 -8.60 -9.06
N SER A 553 -17.19 -9.65 -8.24
CA SER A 553 -18.43 -9.96 -7.52
C SER A 553 -18.83 -8.81 -6.58
N LEU A 554 -17.85 -8.18 -5.93
CA LEU A 554 -18.08 -7.01 -5.10
C LEU A 554 -18.57 -5.80 -5.91
N PHE A 555 -17.96 -5.53 -7.06
CA PHE A 555 -18.35 -4.42 -7.94
C PHE A 555 -19.82 -4.53 -8.38
N TYR A 556 -20.25 -5.72 -8.85
CA TYR A 556 -21.65 -5.95 -9.22
C TYR A 556 -22.61 -5.95 -8.02
N CYS A 557 -22.16 -6.45 -6.86
CA CYS A 557 -22.95 -6.42 -5.63
C CYS A 557 -23.23 -4.97 -5.18
N LEU A 558 -22.21 -4.11 -5.22
CA LEU A 558 -22.36 -2.69 -4.92
C LEU A 558 -23.35 -2.02 -5.88
N ARG A 559 -23.24 -2.31 -7.19
CA ARG A 559 -24.17 -1.80 -8.20
C ARG A 559 -25.62 -2.23 -7.94
N LYS A 560 -25.85 -3.50 -7.60
CA LYS A 560 -27.20 -4.01 -7.27
C LYS A 560 -27.80 -3.34 -6.03
N LYS A 561 -26.95 -2.87 -5.11
CA LYS A 561 -27.35 -2.14 -3.89
C LYS A 561 -27.54 -0.63 -4.11
N GLY A 562 -27.49 -0.15 -5.35
CA GLY A 562 -27.73 1.25 -5.71
C GLY A 562 -26.49 2.15 -5.68
N PHE A 563 -25.29 1.56 -5.59
CA PHE A 563 -24.04 2.32 -5.69
C PHE A 563 -23.79 2.72 -7.17
N SER A 564 -23.59 4.01 -7.43
CA SER A 564 -23.13 4.52 -8.73
C SER A 564 -21.60 4.48 -8.79
N PRO A 565 -20.97 3.53 -9.52
CA PRO A 565 -19.53 3.48 -9.63
C PRO A 565 -19.00 4.76 -10.27
N ASN A 566 -17.93 5.33 -9.71
CA ASN A 566 -17.30 6.53 -10.25
C ASN A 566 -16.01 6.18 -11.00
N ILE A 567 -15.33 7.20 -11.54
CA ILE A 567 -14.05 7.06 -12.25
C ILE A 567 -13.08 6.20 -11.44
N TYR A 568 -12.92 6.47 -10.14
CA TYR A 568 -12.01 5.71 -9.27
C TYR A 568 -12.40 4.24 -9.09
N SER A 569 -13.71 3.92 -9.02
CA SER A 569 -14.20 2.54 -8.97
C SER A 569 -13.80 1.77 -10.23
N TYR A 570 -14.01 2.38 -11.40
CA TYR A 570 -13.64 1.79 -12.68
C TYR A 570 -12.12 1.65 -12.85
N THR A 571 -11.35 2.71 -12.55
CA THR A 571 -9.88 2.68 -12.63
C THR A 571 -9.28 1.62 -11.71
N ALA A 572 -9.85 1.39 -10.52
CA ALA A 572 -9.38 0.36 -9.59
C ALA A 572 -9.56 -1.06 -10.16
N VAL A 573 -10.72 -1.35 -10.76
CA VAL A 573 -11.02 -2.64 -11.38
C VAL A 573 -10.15 -2.87 -12.63
N ILE A 574 -10.00 -1.84 -13.47
CA ILE A 574 -9.10 -1.88 -14.65
C ILE A 574 -7.65 -2.15 -14.22
N LEU A 575 -7.17 -1.51 -13.15
CA LEU A 575 -5.84 -1.77 -12.58
C LEU A 575 -5.67 -3.22 -12.12
N GLY A 576 -6.69 -3.79 -11.47
CA GLY A 576 -6.67 -5.18 -10.99
C GLY A 576 -6.54 -6.20 -12.11
N PHE A 577 -7.41 -6.08 -13.13
CA PHE A 577 -7.38 -6.97 -14.28
C PHE A 577 -6.10 -6.82 -15.11
N SER A 578 -5.66 -5.58 -15.38
CA SER A 578 -4.42 -5.34 -16.13
C SER A 578 -3.17 -5.83 -15.38
N LYS A 579 -3.12 -5.76 -14.04
CA LYS A 579 -2.02 -6.35 -13.27
C LYS A 579 -1.94 -7.87 -13.34
N GLN A 580 -3.07 -8.54 -13.56
CA GLN A 580 -3.16 -9.99 -13.68
C GLN A 580 -2.97 -10.50 -15.12
N GLY A 581 -2.83 -9.60 -16.09
CA GLY A 581 -2.78 -9.95 -17.52
C GLY A 581 -4.13 -10.34 -18.11
N LEU A 582 -5.25 -10.08 -17.41
CA LEU A 582 -6.62 -10.32 -17.87
C LEU A 582 -7.10 -9.14 -18.73
N TRP A 583 -6.53 -9.04 -19.94
CA TRP A 583 -6.69 -7.88 -20.83
C TRP A 583 -8.10 -7.71 -21.40
N ASN A 584 -8.79 -8.81 -21.70
CA ASN A 584 -10.14 -8.76 -22.27
C ASN A 584 -11.11 -8.11 -21.29
N GLU A 585 -11.03 -8.51 -20.03
CA GLU A 585 -11.81 -7.96 -18.93
C GLU A 585 -11.48 -6.48 -18.72
N ALA A 586 -10.20 -6.12 -18.72
CA ALA A 586 -9.77 -4.71 -18.60
C ALA A 586 -10.35 -3.84 -19.73
N TYR A 587 -10.31 -4.29 -20.98
CA TYR A 587 -10.89 -3.56 -22.12
C TYR A 587 -12.42 -3.52 -22.09
N CYS A 588 -13.08 -4.59 -21.62
CA CYS A 588 -14.53 -4.60 -21.39
C CYS A 588 -14.92 -3.55 -20.35
N PHE A 589 -14.19 -3.44 -19.23
CA PHE A 589 -14.43 -2.42 -18.22
C PHE A 589 -14.15 -1.00 -18.72
N LEU A 590 -13.13 -0.82 -19.57
CA LEU A 590 -12.89 0.47 -20.23
C LEU A 590 -14.05 0.87 -21.15
N LYS A 591 -14.61 -0.07 -21.91
CA LYS A 591 -15.82 0.16 -22.74
C LYS A 591 -17.05 0.44 -21.89
N LEU A 592 -17.25 -0.31 -20.80
CA LEU A 592 -18.35 -0.12 -19.86
C LEU A 592 -18.31 1.27 -19.23
N MET A 593 -17.14 1.68 -18.77
CA MET A 593 -16.87 3.01 -18.21
C MET A 593 -17.31 4.11 -19.19
N ARG A 594 -16.92 4.00 -20.48
CA ARG A 594 -17.36 4.95 -21.54
C ARG A 594 -18.88 4.93 -21.75
N SER A 595 -19.50 3.74 -21.82
CA SER A 595 -20.94 3.61 -22.07
C SER A 595 -21.82 4.19 -20.97
N GLU A 596 -21.29 4.28 -19.75
CA GLU A 596 -21.97 4.86 -18.59
C GLU A 596 -21.67 6.35 -18.39
N GLY A 597 -21.02 7.01 -19.35
CA GLY A 597 -20.70 8.43 -19.31
C GLY A 597 -19.53 8.79 -18.37
N CYS A 598 -18.80 7.81 -17.85
CA CYS A 598 -17.55 8.04 -17.12
C CYS A 598 -16.40 8.10 -18.11
N MET A 599 -15.83 9.28 -18.37
CA MET A 599 -14.70 9.39 -19.30
C MET A 599 -13.40 8.91 -18.65
N PRO A 600 -12.61 8.03 -19.32
CA PRO A 600 -11.29 7.63 -18.84
C PRO A 600 -10.37 8.84 -18.65
N THR A 601 -9.60 8.85 -17.57
CA THR A 601 -8.63 9.92 -17.27
C THR A 601 -7.23 9.52 -17.70
N VAL A 602 -6.30 10.49 -17.73
CA VAL A 602 -4.84 10.26 -17.91
C VAL A 602 -4.37 9.08 -17.06
N VAL A 603 -4.70 9.07 -15.76
CA VAL A 603 -4.33 7.99 -14.82
C VAL A 603 -4.81 6.61 -15.28
N THR A 604 -6.02 6.52 -15.83
CA THR A 604 -6.59 5.25 -16.30
C THR A 604 -5.81 4.70 -17.50
N TYR A 605 -5.47 5.58 -18.44
CA TYR A 605 -4.66 5.23 -19.60
C TYR A 605 -3.21 4.90 -19.23
N THR A 606 -2.57 5.71 -18.37
CA THR A 606 -1.21 5.45 -17.89
C THR A 606 -1.11 4.09 -17.19
N ILE A 607 -2.13 3.68 -16.43
CA ILE A 607 -2.19 2.35 -15.80
C ILE A 607 -2.20 1.22 -16.84
N LEU A 608 -3.05 1.33 -17.86
CA LEU A 608 -3.11 0.34 -18.94
C LEU A 608 -1.79 0.25 -19.68
N ILE A 609 -1.24 1.40 -20.11
CA ILE A 609 0.05 1.50 -20.80
C ILE A 609 1.16 0.89 -19.93
N LYS A 610 1.25 1.25 -18.65
CA LYS A 610 2.29 0.73 -17.73
C LYS A 610 2.24 -0.79 -17.59
N ASN A 611 1.04 -1.36 -17.42
CA ASN A 611 0.90 -2.80 -17.26
C ASN A 611 1.12 -3.54 -18.59
N LEU A 612 0.67 -2.99 -19.73
CA LEU A 612 0.94 -3.57 -21.06
C LEU A 612 2.44 -3.60 -21.35
N CYS A 613 3.12 -2.49 -21.06
CA CYS A 613 4.57 -2.37 -21.13
C CYS A 613 5.27 -3.42 -20.25
N ARG A 614 4.82 -3.62 -19.02
CA ARG A 614 5.40 -4.62 -18.10
C ARG A 614 5.26 -6.05 -18.64
N ASP A 615 4.15 -6.34 -19.30
CA ASP A 615 3.86 -7.66 -19.88
C ASP A 615 4.46 -7.81 -21.30
N GLY A 616 5.27 -6.85 -21.76
CA GLY A 616 5.97 -6.89 -23.05
C GLY A 616 5.11 -6.57 -24.28
N LYS A 617 3.87 -6.12 -24.08
CA LYS A 617 2.90 -5.82 -25.14
C LYS A 617 3.02 -4.38 -25.65
N LEU A 618 4.21 -4.00 -26.12
CA LEU A 618 4.52 -2.61 -26.51
C LEU A 618 3.59 -2.08 -27.63
N LYS A 619 3.27 -2.90 -28.64
CA LYS A 619 2.37 -2.50 -29.73
C LYS A 619 0.96 -2.13 -29.25
N GLU A 620 0.41 -2.91 -28.33
CA GLU A 620 -0.89 -2.60 -27.72
C GLU A 620 -0.80 -1.32 -26.88
N ALA A 621 0.32 -1.11 -26.17
CA ALA A 621 0.54 0.09 -25.37
C ALA A 621 0.56 1.38 -26.22
N PHE A 622 1.21 1.37 -27.38
CA PHE A 622 1.16 2.47 -28.34
C PHE A 622 -0.23 2.68 -28.92
N GLY A 623 -0.96 1.60 -29.21
CA GLY A 623 -2.36 1.71 -29.63
C GLY A 623 -3.22 2.42 -28.59
N ILE A 624 -3.01 2.15 -27.29
CA ILE A 624 -3.70 2.85 -26.21
C ILE A 624 -3.29 4.32 -26.12
N LEU A 625 -2.02 4.65 -26.31
CA LEU A 625 -1.54 6.04 -26.37
C LEU A 625 -2.24 6.84 -27.49
N GLU A 626 -2.40 6.24 -28.67
CA GLU A 626 -3.14 6.87 -29.77
C GLU A 626 -4.64 7.03 -29.45
N THR A 627 -5.26 6.05 -28.79
CA THR A 627 -6.67 6.18 -28.39
C THR A 627 -6.86 7.31 -27.38
N MET A 628 -5.89 7.48 -26.48
CA MET A 628 -5.86 8.54 -25.49
C MET A 628 -5.79 9.93 -26.16
N ASP A 629 -4.93 10.10 -27.17
CA ASP A 629 -4.88 11.30 -28.02
C ASP A 629 -6.21 11.55 -28.76
N LYS A 630 -6.77 10.53 -29.41
CA LYS A 630 -8.02 10.61 -30.19
C LYS A 630 -9.25 10.96 -29.33
N GLU A 631 -9.27 10.54 -28.07
CA GLU A 631 -10.34 10.83 -27.12
C GLU A 631 -10.20 12.19 -26.43
N GLY A 632 -9.24 13.03 -26.86
CA GLY A 632 -9.05 14.38 -26.32
C GLY A 632 -8.42 14.41 -24.92
N CYS A 633 -7.75 13.33 -24.52
CA CYS A 633 -7.01 13.22 -23.28
C CYS A 633 -5.51 13.17 -23.59
N PRO A 634 -4.81 14.29 -23.82
CA PRO A 634 -3.41 14.25 -24.25
C PRO A 634 -2.51 13.57 -23.19
N PRO A 635 -1.54 12.72 -23.60
CA PRO A 635 -0.61 12.07 -22.69
C PRO A 635 0.24 13.11 -21.97
N ASP A 636 0.50 12.86 -20.68
CA ASP A 636 1.44 13.65 -19.90
C ASP A 636 2.86 13.08 -20.02
N LEU A 637 3.85 13.85 -19.54
CA LEU A 637 5.25 13.44 -19.53
C LEU A 637 5.45 12.11 -18.77
N VAL A 638 4.65 11.87 -17.72
CA VAL A 638 4.69 10.61 -16.96
C VAL A 638 4.32 9.41 -17.82
N THR A 639 3.26 9.53 -18.62
CA THR A 639 2.81 8.48 -19.54
C THR A 639 3.85 8.19 -20.61
N CYS A 640 4.45 9.23 -21.20
CA CYS A 640 5.53 9.08 -22.17
C CYS A 640 6.77 8.43 -21.55
N ASN A 641 7.17 8.85 -20.33
CA ASN A 641 8.31 8.27 -19.61
C ASN A 641 8.13 6.78 -19.29
N VAL A 642 6.88 6.34 -19.02
CA VAL A 642 6.57 4.92 -18.83
C VAL A 642 6.84 4.11 -20.10
N LEU A 643 6.45 4.63 -21.28
CA LEU A 643 6.73 3.99 -22.57
C LEU A 643 8.23 4.01 -22.87
N LEU A 644 8.90 5.14 -22.68
CA LEU A 644 10.34 5.26 -22.90
C LEU A 644 11.13 4.28 -22.04
N HIS A 645 10.82 4.18 -20.74
CA HIS A 645 11.44 3.20 -19.85
C HIS A 645 11.15 1.76 -20.29
N ALA A 646 9.95 1.48 -20.79
CA ALA A 646 9.59 0.15 -21.28
C ALA A 646 10.34 -0.23 -22.57
N LEU A 647 10.44 0.68 -23.54
CA LEU A 647 11.23 0.50 -24.76
C LEU A 647 12.70 0.19 -24.42
N CYS A 648 13.28 1.01 -23.54
CA CYS A 648 14.63 0.81 -23.01
C CYS A 648 14.77 -0.48 -22.18
N GLY A 649 13.69 -1.01 -21.61
CA GLY A 649 13.67 -2.27 -20.87
C GLY A 649 13.64 -3.50 -21.76
N HIS A 650 12.99 -3.40 -22.93
CA HIS A 650 12.88 -4.47 -23.93
C HIS A 650 14.01 -4.44 -24.97
N ASN A 651 15.04 -3.63 -24.74
CA ASN A 651 16.19 -3.46 -25.64
C ASN A 651 15.85 -2.88 -27.03
N ALA A 652 14.71 -2.16 -27.15
CA ALA A 652 14.27 -1.51 -28.38
C ALA A 652 14.76 -0.05 -28.44
N ILE A 653 16.09 0.13 -28.50
CA ILE A 653 16.73 1.46 -28.37
C ILE A 653 16.46 2.39 -29.56
N THR A 654 16.34 1.85 -30.77
CA THR A 654 16.02 2.66 -31.96
C THR A 654 14.62 3.27 -31.84
N GLU A 655 13.63 2.45 -31.47
CA GLU A 655 12.26 2.90 -31.23
C GLU A 655 12.19 3.91 -30.07
N ALA A 656 13.04 3.75 -29.04
CA ALA A 656 13.16 4.72 -27.95
C ALA A 656 13.69 6.08 -28.43
N HIS A 657 14.66 6.10 -29.35
CA HIS A 657 15.19 7.33 -29.93
C HIS A 657 14.15 8.03 -30.81
N ASP A 658 13.47 7.28 -31.68
CA ASP A 658 12.39 7.80 -32.52
C ASP A 658 11.26 8.38 -31.65
N PHE A 659 10.93 7.69 -30.55
CA PHE A 659 9.91 8.16 -29.61
C PHE A 659 10.31 9.45 -28.89
N ILE A 660 11.58 9.65 -28.56
CA ILE A 660 12.07 10.91 -28.00
C ILE A 660 11.90 12.05 -29.01
N GLN A 661 12.22 11.83 -30.28
CA GLN A 661 11.99 12.84 -31.31
C GLN A 661 10.51 13.22 -31.41
N ILE A 662 9.61 12.23 -31.34
CA ILE A 662 8.16 12.48 -31.28
C ILE A 662 7.77 13.29 -30.04
N MET A 663 8.39 13.05 -28.88
CA MET A 663 8.17 13.83 -27.67
C MET A 663 8.62 15.30 -27.84
N GLU A 664 9.78 15.53 -28.45
CA GLU A 664 10.29 16.88 -28.73
C GLU A 664 9.41 17.62 -29.75
N GLU A 665 8.97 16.95 -30.82
CA GLU A 665 8.06 17.49 -31.83
C GLU A 665 6.69 17.88 -31.25
N LYS A 666 6.18 17.10 -30.28
CA LYS A 666 4.96 17.42 -29.53
C LYS A 666 5.17 18.52 -28.46
N GLY A 667 6.39 19.04 -28.32
CA GLY A 667 6.72 20.15 -27.42
C GLY A 667 6.96 19.75 -25.97
N TYR A 668 7.21 18.47 -25.68
CA TYR A 668 7.59 18.04 -24.33
C TYR A 668 9.06 18.39 -24.05
N LEU A 669 9.30 19.06 -22.92
CA LEU A 669 10.66 19.23 -22.40
C LEU A 669 11.06 17.96 -21.66
N LEU A 670 12.07 17.26 -22.21
CA LEU A 670 12.59 16.05 -21.60
C LEU A 670 13.13 16.34 -20.20
N ASP A 671 12.61 15.60 -19.23
CA ASP A 671 13.06 15.69 -17.84
C ASP A 671 14.23 14.74 -17.58
N GLN A 672 14.78 14.86 -16.39
CA GLN A 672 15.84 13.98 -15.92
C GLN A 672 15.48 12.48 -15.99
N PHE A 673 14.23 12.12 -15.72
CA PHE A 673 13.78 10.73 -15.79
C PHE A 673 13.83 10.19 -17.22
N SER A 674 13.48 11.02 -18.22
CA SER A 674 13.57 10.69 -19.64
C SER A 674 15.01 10.30 -20.01
N TRP A 675 15.96 11.14 -19.64
CA TRP A 675 17.38 10.93 -19.93
C TRP A 675 17.98 9.74 -19.18
N CYS A 676 17.63 9.56 -17.90
CA CYS A 676 18.04 8.41 -17.09
C CYS A 676 17.50 7.09 -17.68
N ALA A 677 16.25 7.06 -18.15
CA ALA A 677 15.65 5.90 -18.80
C ALA A 677 16.38 5.55 -20.09
N LEU A 678 16.75 6.55 -20.91
CA LEU A 678 17.53 6.35 -22.13
C LEU A 678 18.94 5.83 -21.84
N ALA A 679 19.67 6.48 -20.93
CA ALA A 679 21.03 6.07 -20.55
C ALA A 679 21.05 4.65 -19.96
N GLY A 680 20.11 4.32 -19.07
CA GLY A 680 19.95 2.97 -18.54
C GLY A 680 19.58 1.94 -19.61
N GLY A 681 18.79 2.33 -20.62
CA GLY A 681 18.49 1.53 -21.81
C GLY A 681 19.74 1.23 -22.64
N LEU A 682 20.50 2.27 -23.00
CA LEU A 682 21.75 2.15 -23.75
C LEU A 682 22.76 1.21 -23.07
N LEU A 683 22.85 1.28 -21.73
CA LEU A 683 23.69 0.38 -20.96
C LEU A 683 23.25 -1.09 -21.05
N ARG A 684 21.95 -1.37 -20.99
CA ARG A 684 21.43 -2.73 -21.15
C ARG A 684 21.63 -3.29 -22.56
N ALA A 685 21.64 -2.40 -23.57
CA ALA A 685 21.93 -2.75 -24.96
C ALA A 685 23.43 -3.00 -25.23
N GLY A 686 24.30 -2.72 -24.26
CA GLY A 686 25.75 -2.81 -24.44
C GLY A 686 26.38 -1.61 -25.19
N LEU A 687 25.60 -0.57 -25.51
CA LEU A 687 26.07 0.66 -26.15
C LEU A 687 26.62 1.64 -25.09
N VAL A 688 27.68 1.21 -24.39
CA VAL A 688 28.21 1.90 -23.21
C VAL A 688 28.76 3.29 -23.55
N GLU A 689 29.49 3.44 -24.66
CA GLU A 689 30.07 4.74 -25.06
C GLU A 689 29.01 5.80 -25.35
N ASN A 690 27.96 5.45 -26.08
CA ASN A 690 26.85 6.38 -26.36
C ASN A 690 26.15 6.83 -25.06
N SER A 691 26.06 5.94 -24.06
CA SER A 691 25.53 6.30 -22.74
C SER A 691 26.45 7.27 -22.00
N ILE A 692 27.78 7.08 -22.09
CA ILE A 692 28.77 7.98 -21.47
C ILE A 692 28.68 9.36 -22.11
N ASP A 693 28.66 9.44 -23.45
CA ASP A 693 28.56 10.71 -24.18
C ASP A 693 27.28 11.48 -23.85
N LEU A 694 26.15 10.77 -23.78
CA LEU A 694 24.86 11.35 -23.42
C LEU A 694 24.88 11.93 -21.99
N LEU A 695 25.34 11.13 -21.02
CA LEU A 695 25.40 11.55 -19.62
C LEU A 695 26.43 12.66 -19.40
N GLN A 696 27.56 12.62 -20.10
CA GLN A 696 28.57 13.67 -20.05
C GLN A 696 28.02 14.99 -20.59
N LYS A 697 27.25 14.97 -21.69
CA LYS A 697 26.52 16.16 -22.18
C LYS A 697 25.54 16.69 -21.14
N ILE A 698 24.76 15.82 -20.50
CA ILE A 698 23.79 16.24 -19.47
C ILE A 698 24.50 16.84 -18.25
N ILE A 699 25.61 16.26 -17.81
CA ILE A 699 26.37 16.72 -16.62
C ILE A 699 27.16 18.01 -16.89
N LEU A 700 27.56 18.26 -18.15
CA LEU A 700 28.27 19.47 -18.57
C LEU A 700 27.32 20.63 -18.91
N VAL A 701 26.19 20.35 -19.56
CA VAL A 701 25.22 21.37 -19.99
C VAL A 701 24.22 21.72 -18.87
N GLY A 702 23.97 20.81 -17.93
CA GLY A 702 22.99 20.99 -16.86
C GLY A 702 23.49 21.82 -15.69
N ASN A 703 23.27 23.14 -15.74
CA ASN A 703 23.38 23.99 -14.55
C ASN A 703 22.12 23.78 -13.67
N GLN A 704 22.27 23.02 -12.58
CA GLN A 704 21.38 22.93 -11.39
C GLN A 704 20.27 21.85 -11.30
N THR A 705 20.14 20.87 -12.20
CA THR A 705 19.09 19.81 -12.10
C THR A 705 19.57 18.36 -12.20
N VAL A 706 20.87 18.10 -12.09
CA VAL A 706 21.38 16.72 -12.02
C VAL A 706 21.18 16.20 -10.58
N ASP A 707 20.74 14.96 -10.44
CA ASP A 707 20.49 14.27 -9.17
C ASP A 707 21.50 13.14 -8.98
N VAL A 708 21.52 12.56 -7.78
CA VAL A 708 22.42 11.45 -7.45
C VAL A 708 22.15 10.21 -8.34
N VAL A 709 20.93 10.04 -8.86
CA VAL A 709 20.56 8.89 -9.72
C VAL A 709 21.26 8.99 -11.08
N THR A 710 21.31 10.17 -11.69
CA THR A 710 22.04 10.38 -12.95
C THR A 710 23.53 10.10 -12.79
N TRP A 711 24.15 10.55 -11.70
CA TRP A 711 25.54 10.21 -11.37
C TRP A 711 25.74 8.70 -11.17
N ASN A 712 24.81 8.02 -10.49
CA ASN A 712 24.86 6.57 -10.29
C ASN A 712 24.80 5.80 -11.62
N ILE A 713 23.98 6.22 -12.57
CA ILE A 713 23.93 5.64 -13.93
C ILE A 713 25.24 5.93 -14.67
N TYR A 714 25.81 7.12 -14.51
CA TYR A 714 27.10 7.47 -15.11
C TYR A 714 28.25 6.63 -14.56
N PHE A 715 28.35 6.46 -13.25
CA PHE A 715 29.34 5.56 -12.65
C PHE A 715 29.15 4.12 -13.11
N HIS A 716 27.91 3.63 -13.19
CA HIS A 716 27.65 2.30 -13.75
C HIS A 716 28.16 2.17 -15.20
N SER A 717 27.95 3.21 -16.02
CA SER A 717 28.45 3.24 -17.41
C SER A 717 29.97 3.20 -17.49
N LEU A 718 30.66 4.04 -16.71
CA LEU A 718 32.12 4.09 -16.68
C LEU A 718 32.74 2.80 -16.15
N CYS A 719 32.12 2.20 -15.13
CA CYS A 719 32.53 0.91 -14.58
C CYS A 719 32.40 -0.23 -15.58
N CYS A 720 31.35 -0.24 -16.42
CA CYS A 720 31.21 -1.23 -17.50
C CYS A 720 32.30 -1.10 -18.57
N ASN A 721 32.79 0.12 -18.81
CA ASN A 721 33.89 0.39 -19.75
C ASN A 721 35.30 0.20 -19.13
N ASN A 722 35.38 -0.23 -17.85
CA ASN A 722 36.62 -0.42 -17.09
C ASN A 722 37.55 0.81 -17.04
N ASN A 723 37.01 2.03 -17.14
CA ASN A 723 37.80 3.27 -17.12
C ASN A 723 37.96 3.81 -15.69
N VAL A 724 38.80 3.15 -14.90
CA VAL A 724 38.97 3.42 -13.46
C VAL A 724 39.36 4.87 -13.16
N LYS A 725 40.28 5.45 -13.94
CA LYS A 725 40.76 6.82 -13.71
C LYS A 725 39.61 7.82 -13.80
N LYS A 726 38.83 7.77 -14.89
CA LYS A 726 37.64 8.62 -15.03
C LYS A 726 36.61 8.39 -13.94
N VAL A 727 36.46 7.17 -13.42
CA VAL A 727 35.54 6.90 -12.30
C VAL A 727 35.94 7.65 -11.04
N LEU A 728 37.24 7.62 -10.69
CA LEU A 728 37.76 8.30 -9.51
C LEU A 728 37.74 9.82 -9.68
N ASP A 729 38.23 10.35 -10.81
CA ASP A 729 38.21 11.79 -11.13
C ASP A 729 36.77 12.34 -11.07
N MET A 730 35.81 11.56 -11.57
CA MET A 730 34.41 11.95 -11.58
C MET A 730 33.73 11.82 -10.20
N ALA A 731 34.18 10.88 -9.36
CA ALA A 731 33.71 10.77 -7.98
C ALA A 731 34.13 12.00 -7.16
N GLU A 732 35.35 12.51 -7.38
CA GLU A 732 35.80 13.78 -6.80
C GLU A 732 34.97 14.96 -7.36
N SER A 733 34.75 15.01 -8.68
CA SER A 733 33.93 16.06 -9.30
C SER A 733 32.49 16.09 -8.77
N MET A 734 31.90 14.94 -8.41
CA MET A 734 30.58 14.88 -7.77
C MET A 734 30.56 15.62 -6.42
N ILE A 735 31.63 15.46 -5.63
CA ILE A 735 31.80 16.11 -4.32
C ILE A 735 32.05 17.61 -4.50
N GLU A 736 32.91 17.99 -5.46
CA GLU A 736 33.20 19.39 -5.78
C GLU A 736 31.95 20.17 -6.21
N LYS A 737 31.05 19.52 -6.97
CA LYS A 737 29.76 20.08 -7.38
C LYS A 737 28.72 20.12 -6.25
N GLY A 738 29.08 19.72 -5.03
CA GLY A 738 28.25 19.81 -3.83
C GLY A 738 27.26 18.65 -3.63
N PHE A 739 27.38 17.56 -4.38
CA PHE A 739 26.57 16.36 -4.17
C PHE A 739 27.20 15.46 -3.11
N THR A 740 26.38 14.91 -2.22
CA THR A 740 26.82 13.89 -1.27
C THR A 740 26.60 12.51 -1.90
N PRO A 741 27.66 11.71 -2.11
CA PRO A 741 27.50 10.34 -2.56
C PRO A 741 26.63 9.55 -1.57
N THR A 742 25.75 8.71 -2.11
CA THR A 742 24.90 7.83 -1.31
C THR A 742 25.54 6.46 -1.17
N THR A 743 25.08 5.64 -0.23
CA THR A 743 25.47 4.23 -0.12
C THR A 743 25.31 3.47 -1.45
N SER A 744 24.29 3.81 -2.25
CA SER A 744 24.10 3.25 -3.60
C SER A 744 25.20 3.66 -4.57
N THR A 745 25.66 4.90 -4.51
CA THR A 745 26.78 5.43 -5.32
C THR A 745 28.05 4.62 -5.04
N TYR A 746 28.39 4.44 -3.76
CA TYR A 746 29.55 3.66 -3.33
C TYR A 746 29.44 2.20 -3.76
N ASN A 747 28.28 1.57 -3.59
CA ASN A 747 28.05 0.18 -4.01
C ASN A 747 28.23 -0.03 -5.52
N ILE A 748 27.80 0.93 -6.35
CA ILE A 748 27.95 0.86 -7.82
C ILE A 748 29.44 0.93 -8.21
N ILE A 749 30.17 1.92 -7.68
CA ILE A 749 31.60 2.11 -7.98
C ILE A 749 32.40 0.90 -7.49
N LEU A 750 32.21 0.49 -6.23
CA LEU A 750 32.91 -0.66 -5.65
C LEU A 750 32.66 -1.95 -6.43
N LYS A 751 31.40 -2.22 -6.80
CA LYS A 751 31.05 -3.37 -7.63
C LYS A 751 31.74 -3.31 -8.99
N GLY A 752 31.76 -2.13 -9.60
CA GLY A 752 32.40 -1.87 -10.88
C GLY A 752 33.90 -2.11 -10.88
N LEU A 753 34.63 -1.51 -9.92
CA LEU A 753 36.06 -1.71 -9.74
C LEU A 753 36.40 -3.18 -9.47
N CYS A 754 35.60 -3.84 -8.63
CA CYS A 754 35.70 -5.26 -8.36
C CYS A 754 35.47 -6.15 -9.59
N THR A 755 34.55 -5.79 -10.49
CA THR A 755 34.36 -6.53 -11.75
C THR A 755 35.50 -6.29 -12.75
N GLY A 756 36.13 -5.11 -12.70
CA GLY A 756 37.28 -4.73 -13.51
C GLY A 756 38.61 -5.37 -13.10
N GLN A 757 38.63 -6.16 -12.02
CA GLN A 757 39.84 -6.74 -11.38
C GLN A 757 40.81 -5.70 -10.79
N ASN A 758 40.34 -4.48 -10.54
CA ASN A 758 41.14 -3.39 -9.97
C ASN A 758 40.93 -3.37 -8.44
N THR A 759 41.54 -4.35 -7.76
CA THR A 759 41.32 -4.60 -6.33
C THR A 759 41.97 -3.57 -5.43
N ASP A 760 43.12 -3.03 -5.81
CA ASP A 760 43.87 -2.07 -5.00
C ASP A 760 43.15 -0.71 -5.00
N GLU A 761 42.67 -0.26 -6.16
CA GLU A 761 41.88 0.97 -6.28
C GLU A 761 40.51 0.84 -5.58
N ALA A 762 39.91 -0.35 -5.58
CA ALA A 762 38.69 -0.60 -4.81
C ALA A 762 38.92 -0.50 -3.29
N LEU A 763 40.10 -0.88 -2.81
CA LEU A 763 40.50 -0.74 -1.41
C LEU A 763 40.82 0.71 -1.06
N GLU A 764 41.55 1.43 -1.91
CA GLU A 764 41.81 2.86 -1.73
C GLU A 764 40.51 3.67 -1.70
N PHE A 765 39.58 3.35 -2.60
CA PHE A 765 38.26 3.97 -2.61
C PHE A 765 37.45 3.62 -1.34
N LEU A 766 37.54 2.39 -0.83
CA LEU A 766 36.93 2.02 0.46
C LEU A 766 37.56 2.78 1.64
N ASP A 767 38.88 2.94 1.63
CA ASP A 767 39.63 3.62 2.67
C ASP A 767 39.41 5.16 2.65
N SER A 768 38.98 5.71 1.50
CA SER A 768 38.64 7.13 1.34
C SER A 768 37.36 7.58 2.08
N PHE A 769 36.55 6.66 2.60
CA PHE A 769 35.29 7.00 3.27
C PHE A 769 35.49 7.58 4.68
N ALA A 770 34.95 8.78 4.92
CA ALA A 770 34.93 9.42 6.23
C ALA A 770 33.92 8.75 7.19
N ARG A 771 34.22 8.72 8.50
CA ARG A 771 33.32 8.20 9.54
C ARG A 771 32.07 9.08 9.66
N GLY A 772 30.94 8.66 9.08
CA GLY A 772 29.67 9.39 9.14
C GLY A 772 28.52 8.70 8.40
N GLY A 773 27.29 9.15 8.65
CA GLY A 773 26.02 8.45 8.33
C GLY A 773 25.66 8.17 6.86
N ASN A 774 26.55 8.46 5.91
CA ASN A 774 26.40 8.13 4.48
C ASN A 774 27.48 7.16 3.97
N GLY A 775 28.29 6.56 4.87
CA GLY A 775 29.37 5.63 4.54
C GLY A 775 28.94 4.25 4.02
N PRO A 776 29.90 3.33 3.83
CA PRO A 776 29.62 1.96 3.38
C PRO A 776 28.71 1.24 4.38
N ASP A 777 27.73 0.51 3.85
CA ASP A 777 26.86 -0.35 4.65
C ASP A 777 27.37 -1.81 4.60
N LEU A 778 26.68 -2.69 5.31
CA LEU A 778 26.98 -4.12 5.27
C LEU A 778 26.93 -4.67 3.83
N VAL A 779 26.10 -4.09 2.95
CA VAL A 779 26.02 -4.47 1.52
C VAL A 779 27.29 -4.06 0.76
N SER A 780 27.88 -2.89 1.05
CA SER A 780 29.17 -2.45 0.50
C SER A 780 30.27 -3.44 0.84
N PHE A 781 30.41 -3.79 2.12
CA PHE A 781 31.40 -4.76 2.56
C PHE A 781 31.16 -6.15 1.96
N ASN A 782 29.92 -6.61 1.92
CA ASN A 782 29.56 -7.89 1.29
C ASN A 782 29.82 -7.91 -0.22
N THR A 783 29.67 -6.78 -0.91
CA THR A 783 29.94 -6.65 -2.36
C THR A 783 31.42 -6.84 -2.65
N ILE A 784 32.28 -6.13 -1.92
CA ILE A 784 33.73 -6.28 -2.03
C ILE A 784 34.16 -7.69 -1.62
N LEU A 785 33.64 -8.18 -0.48
CA LEU A 785 33.95 -9.52 0.02
C LEU A 785 33.55 -10.60 -0.99
N SER A 786 32.39 -10.48 -1.63
CA SER A 786 31.94 -11.41 -2.68
C SER A 786 32.86 -11.40 -3.89
N ALA A 787 33.29 -10.22 -4.33
CA ALA A 787 34.22 -10.08 -5.44
C ALA A 787 35.60 -10.67 -5.11
N ALA A 788 36.16 -10.32 -3.95
CA ALA A 788 37.42 -10.84 -3.45
C ALA A 788 37.38 -12.38 -3.33
N CYS A 789 36.27 -12.93 -2.82
CA CYS A 789 36.04 -14.37 -2.72
C CYS A 789 36.00 -15.06 -4.09
N LYS A 790 35.40 -14.43 -5.11
CA LYS A 790 35.35 -14.96 -6.49
C LYS A 790 36.72 -14.98 -7.14
N GLN A 791 37.48 -13.89 -7.00
CA GLN A 791 38.83 -13.74 -7.52
C GLN A 791 39.83 -14.64 -6.78
N GLY A 792 39.58 -14.92 -5.50
CA GLY A 792 40.44 -15.75 -4.66
C GLY A 792 41.55 -14.97 -3.96
N ASP A 793 41.43 -13.64 -3.88
CA ASP A 793 42.42 -12.79 -3.24
C ASP A 793 42.28 -12.85 -1.71
N SER A 794 43.22 -13.57 -1.07
CA SER A 794 43.28 -13.71 0.38
C SER A 794 43.64 -12.41 1.11
N SER A 795 44.38 -11.52 0.45
CA SER A 795 44.86 -10.27 1.05
C SER A 795 43.70 -9.30 1.24
N MET A 796 42.93 -9.09 0.17
CA MET A 796 41.75 -8.24 0.17
C MET A 796 40.69 -8.73 1.16
N ILE A 797 40.41 -10.04 1.19
CA ILE A 797 39.45 -10.64 2.15
C ILE A 797 39.82 -10.29 3.59
N ARG A 798 41.09 -10.45 3.96
CA ARG A 798 41.55 -10.19 5.33
C ARG A 798 41.43 -8.71 5.70
N ARG A 799 41.83 -7.80 4.81
CA ARG A 799 41.70 -6.35 5.04
C ARG A 799 40.24 -5.91 5.20
N VAL A 800 39.35 -6.42 4.36
CA VAL A 800 37.91 -6.15 4.44
C VAL A 800 37.34 -6.63 5.77
N LEU A 801 37.65 -7.86 6.19
CA LEU A 801 37.18 -8.39 7.49
C LEU A 801 37.71 -7.58 8.67
N THR A 802 38.99 -7.20 8.66
CA THR A 802 39.54 -6.34 9.72
C THR A 802 38.87 -4.97 9.76
N ARG A 803 38.46 -4.43 8.61
CA ARG A 803 37.76 -3.14 8.55
C ARG A 803 36.32 -3.26 9.06
N MET A 804 35.62 -4.33 8.71
CA MET A 804 34.28 -4.64 9.24
C MET A 804 34.30 -4.74 10.77
N ASP A 805 35.30 -5.41 11.34
CA ASP A 805 35.46 -5.53 12.79
C ASP A 805 35.72 -4.17 13.46
N VAL A 806 36.58 -3.33 12.86
CA VAL A 806 36.88 -1.97 13.37
C VAL A 806 35.67 -1.04 13.33
N GLU A 807 34.82 -1.17 12.32
CA GLU A 807 33.61 -0.37 12.17
C GLU A 807 32.39 -0.94 12.92
N GLY A 808 32.54 -2.12 13.55
CA GLY A 808 31.49 -2.76 14.34
C GLY A 808 30.42 -3.48 13.50
N PHE A 809 30.72 -3.84 12.25
CA PHE A 809 29.84 -4.64 11.41
C PHE A 809 30.08 -6.13 11.63
N ASN A 810 29.04 -6.84 12.05
CA ASN A 810 29.05 -8.30 12.11
C ASN A 810 28.74 -8.90 10.73
N LEU A 811 29.39 -10.01 10.38
CA LEU A 811 29.06 -10.79 9.19
C LEU A 811 27.60 -11.29 9.26
N ASP A 812 26.85 -11.10 8.18
CA ASP A 812 25.54 -11.70 8.00
C ASP A 812 25.64 -13.07 7.28
N ILE A 813 24.47 -13.70 7.06
CA ILE A 813 24.38 -14.98 6.34
C ILE A 813 25.03 -14.89 4.96
N VAL A 814 24.91 -13.74 4.27
CA VAL A 814 25.47 -13.54 2.92
C VAL A 814 26.98 -13.46 2.95
N GLY A 815 27.56 -12.64 3.84
CA GLY A 815 29.02 -12.51 4.01
C GLY A 815 29.67 -13.84 4.43
N MET A 816 29.06 -14.56 5.38
CA MET A 816 29.53 -15.90 5.76
C MET A 816 29.42 -16.90 4.61
N THR A 817 28.35 -16.85 3.80
CA THR A 817 28.19 -17.72 2.62
C THR A 817 29.25 -17.43 1.54
N CYS A 818 29.61 -16.16 1.31
CA CYS A 818 30.68 -15.76 0.40
C CYS A 818 32.04 -16.33 0.85
N LEU A 819 32.38 -16.20 2.13
CA LEU A 819 33.60 -16.80 2.69
C LEU A 819 33.60 -18.32 2.58
N MET A 820 32.46 -18.97 2.80
CA MET A 820 32.32 -20.41 2.62
C MET A 820 32.52 -20.83 1.16
N GLN A 821 32.04 -20.04 0.19
CA GLN A 821 32.33 -20.27 -1.24
C GLN A 821 33.83 -20.16 -1.53
N TYR A 822 34.50 -19.14 -0.97
CA TYR A 822 35.95 -18.96 -1.10
C TYR A 822 36.72 -20.14 -0.50
N PHE A 823 36.48 -20.50 0.77
CA PHE A 823 37.14 -21.62 1.42
C PHE A 823 36.86 -22.95 0.72
N SER A 824 35.65 -23.13 0.19
CA SER A 824 35.30 -24.29 -0.63
C SER A 824 36.09 -24.37 -1.93
N LYS A 825 36.25 -23.24 -2.64
CA LYS A 825 37.06 -23.15 -3.88
C LYS A 825 38.54 -23.37 -3.58
N ALA A 826 39.05 -22.81 -2.49
CA ALA A 826 40.42 -23.02 -2.00
C ALA A 826 40.66 -24.43 -1.41
N GLY A 827 39.60 -25.24 -1.23
CA GLY A 827 39.68 -26.61 -0.72
C GLY A 827 39.84 -26.73 0.80
N ARG A 828 39.68 -25.64 1.56
CA ARG A 828 39.81 -25.58 3.02
C ARG A 828 38.45 -25.83 3.69
N LEU A 829 38.00 -27.09 3.70
CA LEU A 829 36.69 -27.47 4.26
C LEU A 829 36.57 -27.26 5.77
N SER A 830 37.68 -27.33 6.52
CA SER A 830 37.70 -27.14 7.98
C SER A 830 37.20 -25.75 8.39
N GLU A 831 37.68 -24.70 7.73
CA GLU A 831 37.25 -23.32 7.99
C GLU A 831 35.79 -23.11 7.59
N SER A 832 35.35 -23.75 6.49
CA SER A 832 33.95 -23.69 6.07
C SER A 832 33.01 -24.31 7.11
N PHE A 833 33.40 -25.39 7.79
CA PHE A 833 32.60 -25.98 8.87
C PHE A 833 32.64 -25.16 10.16
N ARG A 834 33.76 -24.47 10.46
CA ARG A 834 33.83 -23.53 11.58
C ARG A 834 32.85 -22.38 11.41
N LEU A 835 32.73 -21.83 10.20
CA LEU A 835 31.76 -20.77 9.89
C LEU A 835 30.31 -21.23 10.10
N VAL A 836 29.94 -22.45 9.70
CA VAL A 836 28.58 -22.98 9.96
C VAL A 836 28.29 -23.10 11.45
N LYS A 837 29.25 -23.61 12.23
CA LYS A 837 29.10 -23.69 13.68
C LYS A 837 28.93 -22.30 14.31
N TYR A 838 29.70 -21.33 13.81
CA TYR A 838 29.59 -19.94 14.22
C TYR A 838 28.22 -19.34 13.91
N MET A 839 27.66 -19.59 12.72
CA MET A 839 26.30 -19.17 12.32
C MET A 839 25.25 -19.69 13.31
N ILE A 840 25.29 -21.00 13.61
CA ILE A 840 24.33 -21.64 14.50
C ILE A 840 24.44 -21.09 15.93
N LEU A 841 25.67 -20.90 16.43
CA LEU A 841 25.92 -20.37 17.77
C LEU A 841 25.39 -18.94 17.97
N HIS A 842 25.41 -18.10 16.93
CA HIS A 842 24.92 -16.72 16.98
C HIS A 842 23.44 -16.59 16.58
N GLY A 843 22.71 -17.72 16.51
CA GLY A 843 21.27 -17.72 16.22
C GLY A 843 20.91 -17.48 14.74
N HIS A 844 21.87 -17.52 13.83
CA HIS A 844 21.61 -17.45 12.39
C HIS A 844 21.33 -18.84 11.83
N LEU A 845 20.12 -19.07 11.31
CA LEU A 845 19.80 -20.30 10.58
C LEU A 845 20.52 -20.28 9.21
N PRO A 846 21.30 -21.32 8.85
CA PRO A 846 21.90 -21.43 7.54
C PRO A 846 20.82 -21.42 6.44
N SER A 847 21.02 -20.59 5.42
CA SER A 847 20.09 -20.54 4.28
C SER A 847 20.29 -21.74 3.35
N THR A 848 19.29 -22.07 2.53
CA THR A 848 19.36 -23.16 1.54
C THR A 848 20.55 -22.98 0.58
N THR A 849 20.91 -21.73 0.23
CA THR A 849 22.08 -21.45 -0.62
C THR A 849 23.40 -21.77 0.10
N THR A 850 23.52 -21.44 1.40
CA THR A 850 24.67 -21.80 2.24
C THR A 850 24.87 -23.32 2.28
N CYS A 851 23.78 -24.08 2.44
CA CYS A 851 23.77 -25.54 2.41
C CYS A 851 24.22 -26.06 1.04
N ASN A 852 23.71 -25.49 -0.05
CA ASN A 852 24.03 -25.90 -1.42
C ASN A 852 25.52 -25.72 -1.76
N VAL A 853 26.14 -24.62 -1.31
CA VAL A 853 27.58 -24.38 -1.48
C VAL A 853 28.41 -25.49 -0.82
N LEU A 854 28.09 -25.85 0.43
CA LEU A 854 28.79 -26.92 1.15
C LEU A 854 28.54 -28.29 0.54
N LEU A 855 27.29 -28.61 0.22
CA LEU A 855 26.93 -29.88 -0.42
C LEU A 855 27.71 -30.05 -1.72
N HIS A 856 27.75 -29.01 -2.56
CA HIS A 856 28.48 -29.03 -3.81
C HIS A 856 29.99 -29.20 -3.58
N SER A 857 30.56 -28.50 -2.60
CA SER A 857 31.98 -28.60 -2.24
C SER A 857 32.38 -30.01 -1.75
N LEU A 858 31.61 -30.57 -0.82
CA LEU A 858 31.80 -31.92 -0.29
C LEU A 858 31.65 -32.99 -1.38
N CYS A 859 30.63 -32.84 -2.23
CA CYS A 859 30.39 -33.74 -3.36
C CYS A 859 31.54 -33.68 -4.38
N LYS A 860 32.03 -32.48 -4.70
CA LYS A 860 33.16 -32.28 -5.63
C LYS A 860 34.46 -32.90 -5.11
N LYS A 861 34.71 -32.81 -3.80
CA LYS A 861 35.86 -33.43 -3.13
C LYS A 861 35.68 -34.93 -2.86
N GLY A 862 34.48 -35.47 -3.06
CA GLY A 862 34.17 -36.90 -2.94
C GLY A 862 33.76 -37.35 -1.54
N PHE A 863 33.50 -36.45 -0.59
CA PHE A 863 33.06 -36.76 0.78
C PHE A 863 31.54 -36.97 0.86
N LEU A 864 31.00 -37.95 0.12
CA LEU A 864 29.54 -38.16 0.01
C LEU A 864 28.85 -38.48 1.34
N ALA A 865 29.44 -39.33 2.19
CA ALA A 865 28.84 -39.70 3.47
C ALA A 865 28.60 -38.47 4.38
N HIS A 866 29.54 -37.52 4.36
CA HIS A 866 29.41 -36.26 5.10
C HIS A 866 28.35 -35.34 4.47
N ALA A 867 28.25 -35.32 3.14
CA ALA A 867 27.21 -34.56 2.43
C ALA A 867 25.80 -35.08 2.77
N TYR A 868 25.60 -36.40 2.81
CA TYR A 868 24.33 -37.02 3.18
C TYR A 868 23.93 -36.73 4.63
N ARG A 869 24.87 -36.91 5.58
CA ARG A 869 24.60 -36.61 6.99
C ARG A 869 24.18 -35.16 7.17
N MET A 870 24.91 -34.25 6.53
CA MET A 870 24.62 -32.82 6.59
C MET A 870 23.26 -32.47 5.95
N PHE A 871 22.89 -33.12 4.84
CA PHE A 871 21.56 -32.95 4.22
C PHE A 871 20.43 -33.36 5.17
N HIS A 872 20.58 -34.48 5.89
CA HIS A 872 19.61 -34.91 6.89
C HIS A 872 19.56 -33.98 8.11
N GLU A 873 20.71 -33.51 8.59
CA GLU A 873 20.79 -32.51 9.66
C GLU A 873 20.04 -31.22 9.27
N PHE A 874 20.20 -30.73 8.03
CA PHE A 874 19.47 -29.55 7.55
C PHE A 874 17.95 -29.79 7.48
N LYS A 875 17.51 -30.94 6.97
CA LYS A 875 16.08 -31.31 6.96
C LYS A 875 15.48 -31.33 8.37
N SER A 876 16.25 -31.74 9.38
CA SER A 876 15.82 -31.75 10.79
C SER A 876 15.73 -30.35 11.42
N MET A 877 16.48 -29.36 10.90
CA MET A 877 16.51 -27.99 11.41
C MET A 877 15.43 -27.07 10.80
N LYS A 878 14.40 -27.63 10.13
CA LYS A 878 13.34 -26.90 9.41
C LYS A 878 13.83 -25.99 8.27
N THR A 879 15.06 -26.18 7.77
CA THR A 879 15.49 -25.56 6.51
C THR A 879 15.06 -26.48 5.36
N PHE A 880 14.10 -26.03 4.55
CA PHE A 880 13.58 -26.84 3.44
C PHE A 880 14.62 -26.88 2.31
N PRO A 881 15.16 -28.06 1.95
CA PRO A 881 16.02 -28.20 0.79
C PRO A 881 15.24 -27.89 -0.48
N ASP A 882 15.87 -27.22 -1.43
CA ASP A 882 15.25 -26.91 -2.72
C ASP A 882 15.64 -27.94 -3.78
N THR A 883 15.05 -27.83 -4.97
CA THR A 883 15.35 -28.68 -6.14
C THR A 883 16.86 -28.74 -6.41
N THR A 884 17.60 -27.64 -6.21
CA THR A 884 19.05 -27.59 -6.46
C THR A 884 19.84 -28.39 -5.41
N SER A 885 19.42 -28.41 -4.15
CA SER A 885 20.01 -29.25 -3.09
C SER A 885 19.96 -30.73 -3.46
N TYR A 886 18.80 -31.21 -3.92
CA TYR A 886 18.62 -32.59 -4.39
C TYR A 886 19.46 -32.87 -5.63
N ASN A 887 19.48 -31.95 -6.61
CA ASN A 887 20.22 -32.11 -7.86
C ASN A 887 21.73 -32.26 -7.63
N ILE A 888 22.30 -31.50 -6.69
CA ILE A 888 23.72 -31.62 -6.31
C ILE A 888 24.04 -33.05 -5.83
N LEU A 889 23.23 -33.61 -4.93
CA LEU A 889 23.43 -34.94 -4.38
C LEU A 889 23.13 -36.05 -5.39
N ILE A 890 22.08 -35.91 -6.20
CA ILE A 890 21.74 -36.85 -7.29
C ILE A 890 22.91 -36.92 -8.28
N HIS A 891 23.40 -35.77 -8.76
CA HIS A 891 24.53 -35.70 -9.67
C HIS A 891 25.80 -36.31 -9.07
N ALA A 892 26.07 -36.05 -7.80
CA ALA A 892 27.23 -36.60 -7.09
C ALA A 892 27.14 -38.14 -6.91
N SER A 893 25.96 -38.66 -6.63
CA SER A 893 25.68 -40.09 -6.49
C SER A 893 25.84 -40.83 -7.81
N ILE A 894 25.35 -40.22 -8.89
CA ILE A 894 25.56 -40.71 -10.26
C ILE A 894 27.06 -40.69 -10.62
N ARG A 895 27.81 -39.67 -10.18
CA ARG A 895 29.27 -39.60 -10.37
C ARG A 895 30.03 -40.69 -9.61
N LYS A 896 29.54 -41.18 -8.47
CA LYS A 896 30.12 -42.32 -7.74
C LYS A 896 29.47 -43.67 -8.03
N ALA A 897 28.48 -43.73 -8.93
CA ALA A 897 27.71 -44.92 -9.26
C ALA A 897 26.89 -45.52 -8.10
N ASP A 898 26.48 -44.69 -7.13
CA ASP A 898 25.56 -45.08 -6.04
C ASP A 898 24.10 -44.82 -6.48
N TYR A 899 23.49 -45.82 -7.10
CA TYR A 899 22.13 -45.73 -7.65
C TYR A 899 21.04 -45.95 -6.59
N SER A 900 21.36 -46.62 -5.49
CA SER A 900 20.46 -46.82 -4.35
C SER A 900 20.09 -45.48 -3.72
N SER A 901 21.10 -44.69 -3.37
CA SER A 901 20.88 -43.38 -2.73
C SER A 901 20.26 -42.38 -3.71
N MET A 902 20.61 -42.43 -5.00
CA MET A 902 19.96 -41.64 -6.06
C MET A 902 18.45 -41.90 -6.14
N LYS A 903 18.02 -43.17 -6.10
CA LYS A 903 16.58 -43.52 -6.14
C LYS A 903 15.86 -43.01 -4.89
N CYS A 904 16.49 -43.15 -3.72
CA CYS A 904 15.96 -42.66 -2.46
C CYS A 904 15.75 -41.13 -2.48
N LEU A 905 16.74 -40.38 -2.96
CA LEU A 905 16.67 -38.93 -3.10
C LEU A 905 15.55 -38.47 -4.05
N LEU A 906 15.36 -39.16 -5.19
CA LEU A 906 14.26 -38.86 -6.10
C LEU A 906 12.89 -39.11 -5.45
N THR A 907 12.74 -40.23 -4.73
CA THR A 907 11.48 -40.51 -4.03
C THR A 907 11.20 -39.52 -2.90
N ASP A 908 12.24 -39.06 -2.20
CA ASP A 908 12.11 -38.05 -1.16
C ASP A 908 11.73 -36.68 -1.74
N MET A 909 12.33 -36.30 -2.88
CA MET A 909 12.01 -35.08 -3.61
C MET A 909 10.51 -34.97 -3.96
N TYR A 910 9.91 -36.04 -4.49
CA TYR A 910 8.46 -36.08 -4.77
C TYR A 910 7.59 -36.03 -3.50
N ARG A 911 8.04 -36.64 -2.39
CA ARG A 911 7.31 -36.63 -1.11
C ARG A 911 7.22 -35.23 -0.50
N GLU A 912 8.25 -34.42 -0.68
CA GLU A 912 8.29 -33.03 -0.24
C GLU A 912 7.53 -32.07 -1.19
N GLY A 913 6.89 -32.58 -2.25
CA GLY A 913 6.14 -31.78 -3.21
C GLY A 913 7.02 -30.98 -4.19
N LEU A 914 8.31 -31.32 -4.29
CA LEU A 914 9.23 -30.70 -5.26
C LEU A 914 9.21 -31.48 -6.57
N LEU A 915 9.06 -30.75 -7.69
CA LEU A 915 9.08 -31.33 -9.03
C LEU A 915 10.50 -31.33 -9.62
N PRO A 916 10.94 -32.41 -10.30
CA PRO A 916 12.21 -32.43 -11.02
C PRO A 916 12.31 -31.33 -12.08
N ASP A 917 13.49 -30.73 -12.21
CA ASP A 917 13.77 -29.71 -13.22
C ASP A 917 14.66 -30.26 -14.35
N ALA A 918 14.94 -29.43 -15.35
CA ALA A 918 15.78 -29.80 -16.48
C ALA A 918 17.19 -30.29 -16.05
N THR A 919 17.72 -29.81 -14.93
CA THR A 919 19.03 -30.23 -14.41
C THR A 919 18.98 -31.58 -13.69
N THR A 920 17.85 -31.93 -13.07
CA THR A 920 17.58 -33.28 -12.53
C THR A 920 17.58 -34.31 -13.66
N TYR A 921 16.80 -34.06 -14.72
CA TYR A 921 16.74 -34.95 -15.88
C TYR A 921 18.06 -34.98 -16.66
N GLY A 922 18.78 -33.85 -16.75
CA GLY A 922 20.14 -33.80 -17.31
C GLY A 922 21.13 -34.67 -16.53
N SER A 923 21.06 -34.66 -15.20
CA SER A 923 21.90 -35.52 -14.35
C SER A 923 21.56 -37.00 -14.50
N LEU A 924 20.27 -37.35 -14.60
CA LEU A 924 19.81 -38.72 -14.85
C LEU A 924 20.22 -39.21 -16.24
N SER A 925 20.07 -38.37 -17.25
CA SER A 925 20.54 -38.61 -18.62
C SER A 925 22.05 -38.88 -18.62
N TYR A 926 22.84 -38.04 -17.93
CA TYR A 926 24.29 -38.26 -17.76
C TYR A 926 24.59 -39.64 -17.12
N GLY A 927 23.82 -40.04 -16.10
CA GLY A 927 23.96 -41.34 -15.45
C GLY A 927 23.65 -42.54 -16.35
N LEU A 928 22.56 -42.47 -17.11
CA LEU A 928 22.16 -43.51 -18.08
C LEU A 928 23.18 -43.61 -19.23
N CYS A 929 23.65 -42.46 -19.70
CA CYS A 929 24.71 -42.34 -20.68
C CYS A 929 26.02 -42.99 -20.21
N ARG A 930 26.40 -42.79 -18.95
CA ARG A 930 27.61 -43.41 -18.37
C ARG A 930 27.49 -44.94 -18.22
N LYS A 931 26.27 -45.47 -18.04
CA LYS A 931 26.00 -46.92 -18.12
C LYS A 931 25.96 -47.47 -19.56
N GLY A 932 26.12 -46.63 -20.58
CA GLY A 932 26.01 -47.01 -21.99
C GLY A 932 24.57 -47.21 -22.48
N ARG A 933 23.56 -46.83 -21.70
CA ARG A 933 22.13 -46.94 -22.05
C ARG A 933 21.62 -45.65 -22.70
N ILE A 934 22.18 -45.31 -23.86
CA ILE A 934 21.90 -44.04 -24.57
C ILE A 934 20.44 -43.97 -25.02
N SER A 935 19.88 -45.07 -25.55
CA SER A 935 18.48 -45.13 -25.97
C SER A 935 17.52 -44.85 -24.81
N ALA A 936 17.83 -45.31 -23.59
CA ALA A 936 17.04 -45.01 -22.40
C ALA A 936 17.17 -43.55 -21.94
N ALA A 937 18.30 -42.89 -22.24
CA ALA A 937 18.48 -41.46 -21.95
C ALA A 937 17.63 -40.59 -22.89
N VAL A 938 17.52 -40.96 -24.17
CA VAL A 938 16.64 -40.30 -25.15
C VAL A 938 15.16 -40.50 -24.80
N CYS A 939 14.78 -41.67 -24.28
CA CYS A 939 13.41 -41.93 -23.82
C CYS A 939 12.98 -41.19 -22.54
N LEU A 940 13.87 -40.38 -21.91
CA LEU A 940 13.48 -39.54 -20.76
C LEU A 940 12.71 -38.28 -21.19
N GLU A 941 12.84 -37.86 -22.44
CA GLU A 941 12.28 -36.60 -22.95
C GLU A 941 10.75 -36.52 -22.89
N PRO A 942 9.97 -37.57 -23.24
CA PRO A 942 8.51 -37.52 -23.09
C PRO A 942 8.08 -37.31 -21.64
N TRP A 943 8.83 -37.87 -20.68
CA TRP A 943 8.56 -37.71 -19.26
C TRP A 943 8.93 -36.29 -18.77
N MET A 944 9.90 -35.63 -19.41
CA MET A 944 10.20 -34.22 -19.16
C MET A 944 9.04 -33.33 -19.61
N LEU A 945 8.53 -33.56 -20.82
CA LEU A 945 7.43 -32.80 -21.40
C LEU A 945 6.10 -33.02 -20.65
N GLU A 946 5.78 -34.26 -20.26
CA GLU A 946 4.62 -34.58 -19.41
C GLU A 946 4.69 -33.91 -18.03
N SER A 947 5.91 -33.68 -17.52
CA SER A 947 6.15 -32.96 -16.26
C SER A 947 6.21 -31.44 -16.44
N GLY A 948 5.99 -30.91 -17.65
CA GLY A 948 6.04 -29.48 -17.96
C GLY A 948 7.45 -28.88 -18.09
N VAL A 949 8.48 -29.71 -18.24
CA VAL A 949 9.89 -29.29 -18.33
C VAL A 949 10.37 -29.39 -19.79
N ILE A 950 10.80 -28.26 -20.35
CA ILE A 950 11.33 -28.20 -21.72
C ILE A 950 12.80 -28.64 -21.72
N PRO A 951 13.21 -29.60 -22.58
CA PRO A 951 14.61 -29.97 -22.78
C PRO A 951 15.46 -28.74 -23.18
N ASN A 952 16.71 -28.68 -22.70
CA ASN A 952 17.64 -27.60 -23.04
C ASN A 952 18.86 -28.12 -23.79
N ILE A 953 19.64 -27.22 -24.41
CA ILE A 953 20.84 -27.57 -25.19
C ILE A 953 21.83 -28.42 -24.37
N SER A 954 21.94 -28.19 -23.05
CA SER A 954 22.82 -28.96 -22.16
C SER A 954 22.42 -30.44 -22.02
N TYR A 955 21.11 -30.73 -22.05
CA TYR A 955 20.56 -32.09 -22.02
C TYR A 955 20.97 -32.86 -23.28
N TYR A 956 20.78 -32.24 -24.45
CA TYR A 956 21.20 -32.83 -25.73
C TYR A 956 22.72 -32.99 -25.82
N ASN A 957 23.50 -32.00 -25.39
CA ASN A 957 24.97 -32.07 -25.33
C ASN A 957 25.50 -33.21 -24.47
N THR A 958 24.80 -33.52 -23.38
CA THR A 958 25.14 -34.62 -22.49
C THR A 958 24.98 -35.98 -23.18
N ILE A 959 23.89 -36.16 -23.93
CA ILE A 959 23.61 -37.39 -24.70
C ILE A 959 24.54 -37.49 -25.91
N LEU A 960 24.73 -36.41 -26.66
CA LEU A 960 25.68 -36.32 -27.78
C LEU A 960 27.09 -36.69 -27.32
N GLY A 961 27.58 -36.10 -26.23
CA GLY A 961 28.90 -36.38 -25.68
C GLY A 961 29.09 -37.85 -25.23
N ALA A 962 28.01 -38.56 -24.89
CA ALA A 962 28.05 -39.97 -24.55
C ALA A 962 27.94 -40.89 -25.78
N ALA A 963 27.11 -40.53 -26.76
CA ALA A 963 27.03 -41.19 -28.05
C ALA A 963 28.37 -41.10 -28.81
N PHE A 964 29.07 -39.97 -28.71
CA PHE A 964 30.43 -39.82 -29.24
C PHE A 964 31.47 -40.69 -28.52
N ARG A 965 31.37 -40.84 -27.21
CA ARG A 965 32.29 -41.70 -26.44
C ARG A 965 32.10 -43.18 -26.76
N THR A 966 30.87 -43.62 -26.97
CA THR A 966 30.50 -45.01 -27.27
C THR A 966 30.56 -45.35 -28.77
N GLY A 967 30.67 -44.36 -29.66
CA GLY A 967 30.84 -44.57 -31.11
C GLY A 967 29.54 -44.81 -31.89
N ARG A 968 28.37 -44.54 -31.30
CA ARG A 968 27.06 -44.72 -31.95
C ARG A 968 26.67 -43.49 -32.77
N LEU A 969 27.17 -43.40 -34.00
CA LEU A 969 26.99 -42.22 -34.87
C LEU A 969 25.56 -42.01 -35.39
N TRP A 970 24.74 -43.06 -35.48
CA TRP A 970 23.32 -42.94 -35.85
C TRP A 970 22.49 -42.24 -34.77
N ASP A 971 22.73 -42.57 -33.50
CA ASP A 971 22.10 -41.90 -32.36
C ASP A 971 22.47 -40.40 -32.33
N VAL A 972 23.71 -40.05 -32.72
CA VAL A 972 24.19 -38.66 -32.84
C VAL A 972 23.40 -37.88 -33.89
N LEU A 973 23.23 -38.45 -35.10
CA LEU A 973 22.49 -37.79 -36.18
C LEU A 973 21.02 -37.61 -35.82
N LEU A 974 20.41 -38.61 -35.18
CA LEU A 974 19.03 -38.53 -34.72
C LEU A 974 18.82 -37.40 -33.72
N ILE A 975 19.75 -37.23 -32.77
CA ILE A 975 19.68 -36.16 -31.77
C ILE A 975 19.86 -34.78 -32.43
N LEU A 976 20.77 -34.65 -33.40
CA LEU A 976 20.99 -33.39 -34.11
C LEU A 976 19.77 -32.93 -34.92
N VAL A 977 19.17 -33.85 -35.68
CA VAL A 977 17.92 -33.56 -36.42
C VAL A 977 16.81 -33.17 -35.46
N LYS A 978 16.75 -33.82 -34.29
CA LYS A 978 15.75 -33.51 -33.28
C LYS A 978 15.95 -32.13 -32.64
N MET A 979 17.20 -31.73 -32.38
CA MET A 979 17.52 -30.37 -31.93
C MET A 979 17.08 -29.32 -32.95
N GLU A 980 17.29 -29.57 -34.25
CA GLU A 980 16.90 -28.64 -35.33
C GLU A 980 15.37 -28.52 -35.45
N ILE A 981 14.63 -29.64 -35.35
CA ILE A 981 13.14 -29.64 -35.36
C ILE A 981 12.56 -28.86 -34.17
N GLU A 982 13.19 -28.98 -33.00
CA GLU A 982 12.77 -28.26 -31.79
C GLU A 982 13.26 -26.80 -31.74
N GLY A 983 13.98 -26.33 -32.76
CA GLY A 983 14.45 -24.95 -32.87
C GLY A 983 15.68 -24.63 -32.01
N PHE A 984 16.43 -25.64 -31.55
CA PHE A 984 17.66 -25.45 -30.79
C PHE A 984 18.89 -25.51 -31.69
N GLU A 985 19.61 -24.39 -31.83
CA GLU A 985 20.91 -24.39 -32.52
C GLU A 985 22.02 -25.03 -31.65
N PRO A 986 22.89 -25.87 -32.23
CA PRO A 986 24.06 -26.40 -31.52
C PRO A 986 24.98 -25.29 -31.03
N ASP A 987 25.42 -25.36 -29.77
CA ASP A 987 26.31 -24.38 -29.16
C ASP A 987 27.82 -24.67 -29.42
N ALA A 988 28.69 -23.74 -29.02
CA ALA A 988 30.16 -23.91 -29.15
C ALA A 988 30.69 -25.20 -28.48
N ILE A 989 30.00 -25.71 -27.45
CA ILE A 989 30.35 -26.95 -26.75
C ILE A 989 30.02 -28.17 -27.62
N SER A 990 28.86 -28.15 -28.29
CA SER A 990 28.46 -29.13 -29.31
C SER A 990 29.54 -29.22 -30.40
N TYR A 991 29.94 -28.07 -30.97
CA TYR A 991 30.99 -27.99 -31.99
C TYR A 991 32.35 -28.48 -31.52
N LYS A 992 32.73 -28.20 -30.27
CA LYS A 992 33.97 -28.71 -29.67
C LYS A 992 33.93 -30.24 -29.49
N LEU A 993 32.78 -30.81 -29.15
CA LEU A 993 32.58 -32.25 -29.06
C LEU A 993 32.67 -32.92 -30.44
N PHE A 994 32.10 -32.30 -31.48
CA PHE A 994 32.22 -32.76 -32.87
C PHE A 994 33.68 -32.79 -33.33
N LYS A 995 34.41 -31.66 -33.18
CA LYS A 995 35.81 -31.53 -33.60
C LYS A 995 36.74 -32.56 -32.91
N ARG A 996 36.56 -32.78 -31.59
CA ARG A 996 37.39 -33.72 -30.81
C ARG A 996 37.27 -35.17 -31.27
N LYS A 997 36.15 -35.57 -31.89
CA LYS A 997 35.95 -36.92 -32.44
C LYS A 997 36.43 -37.02 -33.90
N MET A 998 36.34 -35.93 -34.68
CA MET A 998 36.94 -35.83 -36.02
C MET A 998 38.44 -36.13 -35.98
N ASP A 999 39.15 -35.62 -34.96
CA ASP A 999 40.60 -35.81 -34.79
C ASP A 999 40.99 -37.22 -34.30
N LYS A 1000 40.11 -37.91 -33.54
CA LYS A 1000 40.34 -39.26 -33.00
C LYS A 1000 39.69 -40.36 -33.85
N GLY A 1001 40.08 -40.45 -35.12
CA GLY A 1001 39.87 -41.64 -35.97
C GLY A 1001 38.48 -41.83 -36.58
N GLY A 1002 37.57 -40.85 -36.49
CA GLY A 1002 36.19 -40.94 -37.01
C GLY A 1002 36.07 -41.12 -38.54
N ARG A 1003 37.08 -40.74 -39.32
CA ARG A 1003 37.02 -40.77 -40.80
C ARG A 1003 36.96 -42.18 -41.41
N ARG A 1004 37.42 -43.23 -40.72
CA ARG A 1004 37.56 -44.59 -41.31
C ARG A 1004 36.33 -45.51 -41.10
N GLY A 1005 35.43 -45.20 -40.16
CA GLY A 1005 34.33 -46.10 -39.79
C GLY A 1005 33.04 -45.93 -40.60
N PHE A 1006 32.62 -44.69 -40.91
CA PHE A 1006 31.34 -44.40 -41.56
C PHE A 1006 31.36 -43.05 -42.32
N PRO A 1007 31.79 -43.02 -43.60
CA PRO A 1007 32.03 -41.77 -44.36
C PRO A 1007 30.75 -40.95 -44.68
N LYS A 1008 29.57 -41.58 -44.78
CA LYS A 1008 28.30 -40.88 -45.08
C LYS A 1008 27.80 -40.00 -43.91
N ALA A 1009 27.87 -40.52 -42.68
CA ALA A 1009 27.49 -39.76 -41.49
C ALA A 1009 28.42 -38.55 -41.25
N MET A 1010 29.70 -38.71 -41.57
CA MET A 1010 30.71 -37.66 -41.45
C MET A 1010 30.51 -36.53 -42.48
N LYS A 1011 30.06 -36.86 -43.70
CA LYS A 1011 29.73 -35.88 -44.74
C LYS A 1011 28.53 -35.01 -44.36
N ILE A 1012 27.52 -35.58 -43.69
CA ILE A 1012 26.35 -34.85 -43.19
C ILE A 1012 26.75 -33.90 -42.05
N LEU A 1013 27.62 -34.34 -41.13
CA LEU A 1013 28.15 -33.48 -40.06
C LEU A 1013 29.01 -32.31 -40.60
N GLU A 1014 29.82 -32.54 -41.65
CA GLU A 1014 30.55 -31.46 -42.34
C GLU A 1014 29.61 -30.43 -42.99
N ILE A 1015 28.51 -30.87 -43.60
CA ILE A 1015 27.50 -29.97 -44.20
C ILE A 1015 26.80 -29.14 -43.12
N LEU A 1016 26.43 -29.75 -41.99
CA LEU A 1016 25.81 -29.04 -40.86
C LEU A 1016 26.77 -28.01 -40.22
N MET A 1017 28.08 -28.30 -40.18
CA MET A 1017 29.08 -27.36 -39.67
C MET A 1017 29.37 -26.18 -40.62
N ASN A 1018 29.30 -26.40 -41.94
CA ASN A 1018 29.53 -25.34 -42.93
C ASN A 1018 28.38 -24.32 -43.03
N LYS A 1019 27.20 -24.61 -42.46
CA LYS A 1019 26.05 -23.67 -42.41
C LYS A 1019 26.32 -22.40 -41.57
N GLN A 1020 27.30 -22.39 -40.64
CA GLN A 1020 27.64 -21.17 -39.88
C GLN A 1020 28.44 -20.11 -40.68
N GLY A 1021 28.84 -20.41 -41.93
CA GLY A 1021 29.50 -19.44 -42.80
C GLY A 1021 28.56 -18.58 -43.64
N THR A 1022 27.31 -18.99 -43.82
CA THR A 1022 26.37 -18.30 -44.71
C THR A 1022 24.96 -18.49 -44.20
N GLY A 1023 24.39 -17.44 -43.61
CA GLY A 1023 22.95 -17.37 -43.39
C GLY A 1023 22.24 -17.40 -44.74
N LEU A 1024 21.56 -18.50 -45.04
CA LEU A 1024 20.50 -18.62 -46.04
C LEU A 1024 19.75 -19.92 -45.73
N GLY A 1025 18.43 -19.79 -45.61
CA GLY A 1025 17.54 -20.79 -45.06
C GLY A 1025 17.37 -22.07 -45.88
N LEU A 1026 16.72 -23.04 -45.23
CA LEU A 1026 15.91 -24.07 -45.86
C LEU A 1026 14.62 -24.20 -45.06
#